data_AF-A0A7X7F960-F1
#
_entry.id   AF-A0A7X7F960-F1
#
_cell.length_a   1.000
_cell.length_b   1.000
_cell.length_c   1.000
_cell.angle_alpha   90.00
_cell.angle_beta   90.00
_cell.angle_gamma   90.00
#
_symmetry.space_group_name_H-M   'P 1'
#
loop_
_entity.id
_entity.type
_entity.pdbx_description
1 polymer ?
#
loop_
_entity_poly.entity_id
_entity_poly.type
_entity_poly.pdbx_seq_one_letter_code
_entity_poly.pdbx_strand_id
1 'polypeptide(L)'
;MTTHLSSRRAAAAVLAAFLALAAHVPGETAPGVKEFDRSTAELAASLLLTKLQDDVLAAPPGPALLEAEMDVDPGKYTEPDDAKRKLQRHYRDALAGHYRQEAEKYLDRIAGAVDRETAFGPEFLGAAVSLPSNRLDAVVDASYDATFAKARVNACAKQASELIADIKPAEREFDEIPRERLTAIMTDRVAAAQRKPVFLENLEHISRNLVQPMLDAAEAQRTAQRTFLERHPVEGWTPDRIRAGLEAGLTNFVAESAPRHREAGCVAYGVFPSVATSMPEVAEGRAIDKFARVVDETEPVVDAAAVMAALERSPEAHRTADDSLVAFAPDMSETLVREALARCIPLVPEVEREAFDGFTKTALEHEKMSRAVSNRVVKVLGPQLKKIRGEAAQRQMLKLFPPLVSGEWFPSPTLADFAGEAVDYRKTVLAWRELPDLAVFVQRAQSEALLVETDERLDGAVRDAFDRGQRARVRQHRIVDDVFDAMRTRLKAEGGGDLEKAVAVYTEAVGTVWTGDRAAVLWSGWDAERPPNADRQHEALFPSTVEKIRLKVKSILESIEKEKNPEKPPEEIPPETPPETPPPPPELELIKLDCRFEVTRKGDEIIVALFAGGERRASVACPHEPNAYRRQHAGTVVGAVTSLADEIRRHTAQGEKVELVVDVIVRDDLVYYGIVAKLVEALNAKTPEFAESGVSMKVNESKQE
;
A
#
# COMPACT_ATOMS: atom_id res chain seq x y z
N MET A 1 89.02 -20.41 51.28
CA MET A 1 87.94 -20.57 50.27
C MET A 1 87.88 -21.99 49.68
N THR A 2 88.18 -23.04 50.46
CA THR A 2 88.20 -24.45 49.98
C THR A 2 87.58 -25.45 50.96
N THR A 3 86.89 -24.99 52.01
CA THR A 3 86.24 -25.85 53.02
C THR A 3 84.72 -26.04 52.82
N HIS A 4 84.08 -25.27 51.94
CA HIS A 4 82.63 -25.40 51.64
C HIS A 4 82.30 -26.38 50.49
N LEU A 5 83.29 -26.84 49.73
CA LEU A 5 83.10 -27.78 48.61
C LEU A 5 83.19 -29.24 49.05
N SER A 6 83.83 -29.56 50.18
CA SER A 6 83.94 -30.93 50.69
C SER A 6 82.66 -31.38 51.42
N SER A 7 81.98 -30.51 52.17
CA SER A 7 80.75 -30.91 52.89
C SER A 7 79.55 -31.07 51.96
N ARG A 8 79.43 -30.27 50.89
CA ARG A 8 78.39 -30.46 49.87
C ARG A 8 78.62 -31.70 49.01
N ARG A 9 79.87 -32.06 48.72
CA ARG A 9 80.20 -33.31 48.00
C ARG A 9 80.04 -34.55 48.90
N ALA A 10 80.35 -34.45 50.19
CA ALA A 10 80.11 -35.53 51.15
C ALA A 10 78.61 -35.74 51.41
N ALA A 11 77.84 -34.66 51.61
CA ALA A 11 76.39 -34.72 51.75
C ALA A 11 75.71 -35.22 50.46
N ALA A 12 76.18 -34.80 49.27
CA ALA A 12 75.69 -35.31 48.00
C ALA A 12 76.06 -36.79 47.75
N ALA A 13 77.23 -37.24 48.23
CA ALA A 13 77.65 -38.64 48.14
C ALA A 13 76.86 -39.54 49.11
N VAL A 14 76.56 -39.06 50.32
CA VAL A 14 75.66 -39.76 51.26
C VAL A 14 74.23 -39.78 50.74
N LEU A 15 73.74 -38.69 50.15
CA LEU A 15 72.43 -38.62 49.50
C LEU A 15 72.33 -39.56 48.29
N ALA A 16 73.39 -39.65 47.47
CA ALA A 16 73.45 -40.57 46.33
C ALA A 16 73.53 -42.04 46.78
N ALA A 17 74.27 -42.35 47.85
CA ALA A 17 74.32 -43.68 48.44
C ALA A 17 72.98 -44.09 49.07
N PHE A 18 72.28 -43.16 49.73
CA PHE A 18 70.95 -43.41 50.29
C PHE A 18 69.87 -43.58 49.21
N LEU A 19 69.90 -42.78 48.15
CA LEU A 19 69.01 -42.94 46.99
C LEU A 19 69.25 -44.27 46.27
N ALA A 20 70.50 -44.76 46.23
CA ALA A 20 70.83 -46.08 45.70
C ALA A 20 70.32 -47.24 46.60
N LEU A 21 70.33 -47.08 47.92
CA LEU A 21 69.75 -48.03 48.88
C LEU A 21 68.20 -48.03 48.84
N ALA A 22 67.58 -46.86 48.64
CA ALA A 22 66.14 -46.74 48.42
C ALA A 22 65.68 -47.21 47.02
N ALA A 23 66.58 -47.65 46.14
CA ALA A 23 66.25 -48.25 44.85
C ALA A 23 66.35 -49.79 44.86
N HIS A 24 66.80 -50.42 45.95
CA HIS A 24 66.98 -51.89 46.01
C HIS A 24 65.71 -52.64 46.44
N VAL A 25 65.43 -53.72 45.70
CA VAL A 25 64.39 -54.75 45.88
C VAL A 25 64.68 -55.55 47.16
N PRO A 26 63.67 -56.06 47.89
CA PRO A 26 63.90 -56.62 49.23
C PRO A 26 64.59 -57.97 49.17
N GLY A 27 65.62 -58.12 50.01
CA GLY A 27 66.26 -59.40 50.25
C GLY A 27 67.73 -59.43 49.87
N GLU A 28 68.57 -58.74 50.63
CA GLU A 28 69.88 -59.23 51.08
C GLU A 28 70.52 -58.17 51.98
N THR A 29 70.80 -58.54 53.23
CA THR A 29 71.44 -57.68 54.22
C THR A 29 72.92 -57.49 53.87
N ALA A 30 73.30 -56.28 53.47
CA ALA A 30 74.71 -55.91 53.35
C ALA A 30 75.38 -55.87 54.74
N PRO A 31 76.58 -56.46 54.92
CA PRO A 31 77.26 -56.50 56.22
C PRO A 31 77.99 -55.17 56.48
N GLY A 32 77.60 -54.47 57.54
CA GLY A 32 78.19 -53.19 57.95
C GLY A 32 77.30 -52.25 58.79
N VAL A 33 76.09 -52.65 59.16
CA VAL A 33 75.14 -51.80 59.91
C VAL A 33 75.30 -52.03 61.42
N LYS A 34 76.34 -51.46 62.04
CA LYS A 34 76.40 -51.29 63.51
C LYS A 34 76.51 -49.83 63.96
N GLU A 35 76.41 -48.89 63.03
CA GLU A 35 76.36 -47.45 63.33
C GLU A 35 75.22 -46.80 62.55
N PHE A 36 73.99 -47.10 62.91
CA PHE A 36 72.88 -46.17 62.66
C PHE A 36 72.51 -45.54 63.99
N ASP A 37 73.21 -44.47 64.33
CA ASP A 37 72.76 -43.60 65.41
C ASP A 37 71.46 -42.90 64.97
N ARG A 38 70.54 -42.69 65.92
CA ARG A 38 69.22 -42.09 65.72
C ARG A 38 69.31 -40.75 64.95
N SER A 39 70.37 -39.98 65.24
CA SER A 39 70.70 -38.72 64.55
C SER A 39 70.85 -38.85 63.03
N THR A 40 71.38 -39.97 62.54
CA THR A 40 71.63 -40.23 61.11
C THR A 40 70.35 -40.65 60.39
N ALA A 41 69.51 -41.44 61.05
CA ALA A 41 68.19 -41.84 60.54
C ALA A 41 67.24 -40.63 60.43
N GLU A 42 67.21 -39.77 61.45
CA GLU A 42 66.44 -38.52 61.46
C GLU A 42 66.91 -37.55 60.36
N LEU A 43 68.23 -37.44 60.10
CA LEU A 43 68.77 -36.59 59.02
C LEU A 43 68.38 -37.10 57.62
N ALA A 44 68.47 -38.42 57.38
CA ALA A 44 68.07 -39.02 56.11
C ALA A 44 66.57 -38.88 55.86
N ALA A 45 65.74 -39.12 56.90
CA ALA A 45 64.31 -38.88 56.86
C ALA A 45 63.99 -37.41 56.59
N SER A 46 64.68 -36.46 57.23
CA SER A 46 64.46 -35.02 57.03
C SER A 46 64.72 -34.58 55.58
N LEU A 47 65.77 -35.08 54.94
CA LEU A 47 66.09 -34.75 53.55
C LEU A 47 65.04 -35.32 52.56
N LEU A 48 64.63 -36.56 52.77
CA LEU A 48 63.60 -37.21 51.94
C LEU A 48 62.22 -36.57 52.14
N LEU A 49 61.87 -36.24 53.38
CA LEU A 49 60.61 -35.57 53.71
C LEU A 49 60.57 -34.14 53.19
N THR A 50 61.69 -33.41 53.20
CA THR A 50 61.77 -32.07 52.58
C THR A 50 61.52 -32.15 51.08
N LYS A 51 62.11 -33.13 50.41
CA LYS A 51 61.86 -33.38 48.98
C LYS A 51 60.40 -33.80 48.73
N LEU A 52 59.84 -34.67 49.57
CA LEU A 52 58.44 -35.07 49.50
C LEU A 52 57.49 -33.87 49.70
N GLN A 53 57.82 -32.95 50.61
CA GLN A 53 57.06 -31.70 50.76
C GLN A 53 57.06 -30.92 49.46
N ASP A 54 58.22 -30.74 48.82
CA ASP A 54 58.33 -30.02 47.56
C ASP A 54 57.55 -30.72 46.43
N ASP A 55 57.65 -32.05 46.33
CA ASP A 55 56.97 -32.84 45.30
C ASP A 55 55.43 -32.83 45.48
N VAL A 56 54.93 -32.99 46.71
CA VAL A 56 53.48 -32.96 47.01
C VAL A 56 52.90 -31.56 46.85
N LEU A 57 53.65 -30.52 47.21
CA LEU A 57 53.23 -29.12 47.04
C LEU A 57 53.31 -28.65 45.58
N ALA A 58 54.19 -29.24 44.76
CA ALA A 58 54.30 -28.94 43.34
C ALA A 58 53.17 -29.55 42.49
N ALA A 59 52.54 -30.62 42.98
CA ALA A 59 51.44 -31.31 42.30
C ALA A 59 50.21 -31.41 43.22
N PRO A 60 49.52 -30.29 43.51
CA PRO A 60 48.37 -30.30 44.39
C PRO A 60 47.19 -31.08 43.78
N PRO A 61 46.19 -31.50 44.59
CA PRO A 61 45.06 -32.29 44.13
C PRO A 61 44.32 -31.64 42.95
N GLY A 62 43.95 -32.45 41.97
CA GLY A 62 43.18 -31.97 40.81
C GLY A 62 41.70 -31.72 41.13
N PRO A 63 40.94 -31.15 40.17
CA PRO A 63 39.53 -30.82 40.35
C PRO A 63 38.63 -32.05 40.61
N ALA A 64 39.04 -33.24 40.15
CA ALA A 64 38.30 -34.49 40.33
C ALA A 64 38.03 -34.85 41.82
N LEU A 65 38.91 -34.44 42.73
CA LEU A 65 38.71 -34.63 44.17
C LEU A 65 37.45 -33.89 44.64
N LEU A 66 37.33 -32.61 44.26
CA LEU A 66 36.23 -31.75 44.67
C LEU A 66 34.94 -32.11 43.93
N GLU A 67 35.04 -32.51 42.65
CA GLU A 67 33.92 -33.03 41.87
C GLU A 67 33.26 -34.25 42.53
N ALA A 68 34.07 -35.23 42.95
CA ALA A 68 33.57 -36.43 43.61
C ALA A 68 32.80 -36.11 44.90
N GLU A 69 33.28 -35.16 45.71
CA GLU A 69 32.60 -34.75 46.93
C GLU A 69 31.27 -34.05 46.64
N MET A 70 31.24 -33.19 45.61
CA MET A 70 30.00 -32.53 45.15
C MET A 70 28.98 -33.51 44.57
N ASP A 71 29.44 -34.58 43.93
CA ASP A 71 28.58 -35.61 43.34
C ASP A 71 27.94 -36.53 44.40
N VAL A 72 28.65 -36.81 45.50
CA VAL A 72 28.20 -37.68 46.59
C VAL A 72 27.10 -37.01 47.40
N ASP A 73 27.23 -35.72 47.73
CA ASP A 73 26.25 -34.98 48.52
C ASP A 73 26.01 -33.55 47.98
N PRO A 74 25.31 -33.41 46.84
CA PRO A 74 25.07 -32.11 46.19
C PRO A 74 24.36 -31.08 47.09
N GLY A 75 23.57 -31.56 48.06
CA GLY A 75 22.78 -30.71 48.96
C GLY A 75 23.65 -29.86 49.88
N LYS A 76 24.83 -30.34 50.26
CA LYS A 76 25.77 -29.55 51.09
C LYS A 76 26.45 -28.41 50.33
N TYR A 77 26.41 -28.48 49.00
CA TYR A 77 27.17 -27.62 48.09
C TYR A 77 26.28 -26.91 47.07
N THR A 78 25.00 -26.70 47.40
CA THR A 78 24.04 -26.07 46.48
C THR A 78 24.43 -24.63 46.11
N GLU A 79 24.83 -23.84 47.11
CA GLU A 79 25.28 -22.45 46.91
C GLU A 79 26.79 -22.37 46.66
N PRO A 80 27.24 -21.60 45.65
CA PRO A 80 28.64 -21.57 45.24
C PRO A 80 29.59 -21.03 46.31
N ASP A 81 29.22 -19.95 47.00
CA ASP A 81 30.08 -19.31 48.01
C ASP A 81 30.22 -20.13 49.30
N ASP A 82 29.18 -20.87 49.67
CA ASP A 82 29.21 -21.79 50.81
C ASP A 82 29.97 -23.07 50.45
N ALA A 83 29.75 -23.61 49.25
CA ALA A 83 30.51 -24.75 48.73
C ALA A 83 32.01 -24.44 48.67
N LYS A 84 32.39 -23.26 48.18
CA LYS A 84 33.78 -22.79 48.12
C LYS A 84 34.42 -22.78 49.51
N ARG A 85 33.71 -22.33 50.54
CA ARG A 85 34.24 -22.32 51.92
C ARG A 85 34.39 -23.72 52.50
N LYS A 86 33.39 -24.59 52.34
CA LYS A 86 33.41 -25.96 52.86
C LYS A 86 34.47 -26.84 52.21
N LEU A 87 34.60 -26.74 50.89
CA LEU A 87 35.54 -27.56 50.11
C LEU A 87 36.99 -27.09 50.23
N GLN A 88 37.24 -25.84 50.62
CA GLN A 88 38.61 -25.36 50.87
C GLN A 88 39.27 -26.11 52.02
N ARG A 89 38.49 -26.37 53.09
CA ARG A 89 38.96 -27.19 54.21
C ARG A 89 39.21 -28.63 53.77
N HIS A 90 38.30 -29.21 52.99
CA HIS A 90 38.46 -30.57 52.47
C HIS A 90 39.71 -30.70 51.57
N TYR A 91 39.95 -29.72 50.69
CA TYR A 91 41.14 -29.65 49.84
C TYR A 91 42.43 -29.56 50.64
N ARG A 92 42.45 -28.68 51.65
CA ARG A 92 43.57 -28.53 52.59
C ARG A 92 43.86 -29.84 53.33
N ASP A 93 42.82 -30.47 53.87
CA ASP A 93 42.93 -31.71 54.64
C ASP A 93 43.38 -32.87 53.76
N ALA A 94 42.93 -32.93 52.50
CA ALA A 94 43.37 -33.93 51.52
C ALA A 94 44.85 -33.78 51.14
N LEU A 95 45.31 -32.55 50.93
CA LEU A 95 46.73 -32.27 50.64
C LEU A 95 47.62 -32.63 51.86
N ALA A 96 47.21 -32.27 53.07
CA ALA A 96 47.90 -32.65 54.29
C ALA A 96 47.86 -34.17 54.55
N GLY A 97 46.74 -34.83 54.24
CA GLY A 97 46.56 -36.27 54.37
C GLY A 97 47.41 -37.07 53.38
N HIS A 98 47.48 -36.62 52.12
CA HIS A 98 48.34 -37.23 51.10
C HIS A 98 49.81 -37.17 51.51
N TYR A 99 50.26 -36.00 51.99
CA TYR A 99 51.60 -35.86 52.55
C TYR A 99 51.83 -36.83 53.72
N ARG A 100 50.92 -36.88 54.69
CA ARG A 100 51.03 -37.75 55.86
C ARG A 100 51.18 -39.22 55.46
N GLN A 101 50.33 -39.70 54.55
CA GLN A 101 50.38 -41.09 54.09
C GLN A 101 51.70 -41.43 53.40
N GLU A 102 52.18 -40.57 52.51
CA GLU A 102 53.46 -40.79 51.84
C GLU A 102 54.63 -40.66 52.82
N ALA A 103 54.61 -39.69 53.73
CA ALA A 103 55.61 -39.51 54.77
C ALA A 103 55.72 -40.76 55.66
N GLU A 104 54.59 -41.33 56.07
CA GLU A 104 54.55 -42.58 56.84
C GLU A 104 55.16 -43.75 56.07
N LYS A 105 54.87 -43.90 54.77
CA LYS A 105 55.49 -44.94 53.92
C LYS A 105 57.01 -44.77 53.81
N TYR A 106 57.50 -43.54 53.64
CA TYR A 106 58.94 -43.27 53.60
C TYR A 106 59.60 -43.56 54.95
N LEU A 107 58.97 -43.17 56.05
CA LEU A 107 59.47 -43.44 57.41
C LEU A 107 59.49 -44.94 57.72
N ASP A 108 58.44 -45.70 57.35
CA ASP A 108 58.40 -47.16 57.43
C ASP A 108 59.57 -47.80 56.68
N ARG A 109 59.82 -47.31 55.46
CA ARG A 109 60.87 -47.84 54.61
C ARG A 109 62.27 -47.60 55.19
N ILE A 110 62.49 -46.47 55.85
CA ILE A 110 63.76 -46.12 56.48
C ILE A 110 63.94 -46.87 57.82
N ALA A 111 62.86 -47.06 58.59
CA ALA A 111 62.88 -47.83 59.84
C ALA A 111 63.21 -49.32 59.62
N GLY A 112 62.77 -49.88 58.48
CA GLY A 112 63.08 -51.26 58.10
C GLY A 112 62.43 -52.28 59.04
N ALA A 113 63.24 -53.09 59.73
CA ALA A 113 62.77 -54.12 60.67
C ALA A 113 62.58 -53.61 62.12
N VAL A 114 62.96 -52.36 62.39
CA VAL A 114 62.78 -51.70 63.69
C VAL A 114 61.50 -50.88 63.64
N ASP A 115 60.74 -50.79 64.73
CA ASP A 115 59.57 -49.92 64.77
C ASP A 115 59.96 -48.43 64.68
N ARG A 116 59.07 -47.60 64.13
CA ARG A 116 59.32 -46.17 63.87
C ARG A 116 59.66 -45.41 65.14
N GLU A 117 59.02 -45.75 66.25
CA GLU A 117 59.14 -45.04 67.53
C GLU A 117 60.53 -45.25 68.12
N THR A 118 61.08 -46.45 68.00
CA THR A 118 62.45 -46.78 68.38
C THR A 118 63.48 -46.17 67.41
N ALA A 119 63.18 -46.13 66.10
CA ALA A 119 64.10 -45.64 65.07
C ALA A 119 64.30 -44.10 65.08
N PHE A 120 63.26 -43.32 65.40
CA PHE A 120 63.28 -41.86 65.29
C PHE A 120 62.77 -41.11 66.53
N GLY A 121 62.06 -41.79 67.44
CA GLY A 121 61.44 -41.20 68.62
C GLY A 121 60.20 -40.32 68.35
N PRO A 122 59.38 -40.07 69.40
CA PRO A 122 58.04 -39.53 69.24
C PRO A 122 57.99 -38.06 68.79
N GLU A 123 58.93 -37.23 69.25
CA GLU A 123 58.98 -35.81 68.90
C GLU A 123 59.28 -35.59 67.41
N PHE A 124 60.21 -36.35 66.84
CA PHE A 124 60.54 -36.29 65.42
C PHE A 124 59.38 -36.80 64.57
N LEU A 125 58.78 -37.95 64.94
CA LEU A 125 57.68 -38.54 64.17
C LEU A 125 56.47 -37.62 64.07
N GLY A 126 56.09 -36.95 65.17
CA GLY A 126 54.98 -36.00 65.16
C GLY A 126 55.21 -34.82 64.21
N ALA A 127 56.44 -34.31 64.12
CA ALA A 127 56.80 -33.24 63.21
C ALA A 127 56.96 -33.74 61.76
N ALA A 128 57.49 -34.95 61.56
CA ALA A 128 57.84 -35.52 60.27
C ALA A 128 56.62 -35.85 59.40
N VAL A 129 55.49 -36.21 60.01
CA VAL A 129 54.24 -36.54 59.30
C VAL A 129 53.28 -35.35 59.16
N SER A 130 53.70 -34.17 59.64
CA SER A 130 52.92 -32.94 59.56
C SER A 130 53.50 -32.01 58.52
N LEU A 131 52.67 -31.59 57.57
CA LEU A 131 53.06 -30.58 56.59
C LEU A 131 53.15 -29.20 57.27
N PRO A 132 54.20 -28.39 57.04
CA PRO A 132 54.29 -27.05 57.62
C PRO A 132 53.13 -26.14 57.20
N SER A 133 52.38 -25.61 58.17
CA SER A 133 51.13 -24.86 57.91
C SER A 133 51.32 -23.67 56.96
N ASN A 134 52.42 -22.93 57.09
CA ASN A 134 52.74 -21.79 56.23
C ASN A 134 52.94 -22.18 54.75
N ARG A 135 53.55 -23.34 54.49
CA ARG A 135 53.74 -23.85 53.11
C ARG A 135 52.44 -24.41 52.55
N LEU A 136 51.64 -25.08 53.39
CA LEU A 136 50.31 -25.56 53.06
C LEU A 136 49.38 -24.40 52.65
N ASP A 137 49.32 -23.36 53.48
CA ASP A 137 48.50 -22.16 53.26
C ASP A 137 48.85 -21.50 51.93
N ALA A 138 50.14 -21.28 51.65
CA ALA A 138 50.59 -20.64 50.43
C ALA A 138 50.16 -21.39 49.16
N VAL A 139 50.18 -22.73 49.17
CA VAL A 139 49.76 -23.54 48.01
C VAL A 139 48.24 -23.60 47.90
N VAL A 140 47.52 -23.68 49.01
CA VAL A 140 46.05 -23.60 49.02
C VAL A 140 45.61 -22.25 48.45
N ASP A 141 46.16 -21.13 48.91
CA ASP A 141 45.82 -19.79 48.43
C ASP A 141 46.15 -19.60 46.94
N ALA A 142 47.23 -20.22 46.45
CA ALA A 142 47.64 -20.11 45.06
C ALA A 142 46.83 -20.99 44.09
N SER A 143 46.35 -22.16 44.52
CA SER A 143 45.79 -23.19 43.62
C SER A 143 44.31 -23.50 43.82
N TYR A 144 43.76 -23.27 45.01
CA TYR A 144 42.41 -23.73 45.36
C TYR A 144 41.34 -23.05 44.50
N ASP A 145 41.38 -21.73 44.36
CA ASP A 145 40.32 -20.97 43.68
C ASP A 145 40.13 -21.42 42.22
N ALA A 146 41.23 -21.62 41.48
CA ALA A 146 41.20 -22.11 40.11
C ALA A 146 40.71 -23.57 40.04
N THR A 147 41.12 -24.40 41.01
CA THR A 147 40.74 -25.81 41.08
C THR A 147 39.25 -25.97 41.41
N PHE A 148 38.74 -25.21 42.38
CA PHE A 148 37.33 -25.15 42.73
C PHE A 148 36.48 -24.66 41.57
N ALA A 149 36.87 -23.58 40.90
CA ALA A 149 36.13 -23.05 39.75
C ALA A 149 35.98 -24.11 38.64
N LYS A 150 37.07 -24.83 38.32
CA LYS A 150 37.04 -25.91 37.32
C LYS A 150 36.19 -27.10 37.77
N ALA A 151 36.34 -27.53 39.02
CA ALA A 151 35.53 -28.61 39.59
C ALA A 151 34.03 -28.27 39.60
N ARG A 152 33.67 -27.03 39.94
CA ARG A 152 32.29 -26.57 39.99
C ARG A 152 31.66 -26.56 38.60
N VAL A 153 32.36 -26.04 37.60
CA VAL A 153 31.89 -26.07 36.20
C VAL A 153 31.63 -27.51 35.74
N ASN A 154 32.55 -28.43 36.04
CA ASN A 154 32.41 -29.83 35.67
C ASN A 154 31.24 -30.51 36.39
N ALA A 155 31.09 -30.29 37.70
CA ALA A 155 29.98 -30.82 38.50
C ALA A 155 28.62 -30.26 38.03
N CYS A 156 28.54 -28.96 37.73
CA CYS A 156 27.34 -28.35 37.17
C CYS A 156 27.00 -28.93 35.79
N ALA A 157 27.97 -29.06 34.89
CA ALA A 157 27.78 -29.63 33.57
C ALA A 157 27.33 -31.10 33.63
N LYS A 158 27.92 -31.89 34.53
CA LYS A 158 27.53 -33.28 34.77
C LYS A 158 26.09 -33.35 35.28
N GLN A 159 25.77 -32.60 36.34
CA GLN A 159 24.40 -32.57 36.87
C GLN A 159 23.40 -32.10 35.80
N ALA A 160 23.72 -31.06 35.03
CA ALA A 160 22.86 -30.54 33.97
C ALA A 160 22.51 -31.60 32.92
N SER A 161 23.47 -32.46 32.54
CA SER A 161 23.24 -33.56 31.60
C SER A 161 22.33 -34.67 32.14
N GLU A 162 22.17 -34.76 33.46
CA GLU A 162 21.35 -35.75 34.14
C GLU A 162 19.94 -35.21 34.51
N LEU A 163 19.69 -33.91 34.32
CA LEU A 163 18.40 -33.30 34.64
C LEU A 163 17.31 -33.73 33.65
N ILE A 164 16.14 -34.08 34.19
CA ILE A 164 14.99 -34.54 33.40
C ILE A 164 13.76 -33.69 33.74
N ALA A 165 12.97 -33.36 32.72
CA ALA A 165 11.70 -32.67 32.87
C ALA A 165 10.51 -33.65 32.81
N ASP A 166 10.17 -34.26 33.95
CA ASP A 166 9.05 -35.21 34.05
C ASP A 166 7.71 -34.54 34.44
N ILE A 167 7.73 -33.23 34.73
CA ILE A 167 6.55 -32.47 35.15
C ILE A 167 6.16 -31.49 34.05
N LYS A 168 4.86 -31.45 33.72
CA LYS A 168 4.26 -30.47 32.81
C LYS A 168 3.27 -29.55 33.54
N PRO A 169 3.08 -28.30 33.08
CA PRO A 169 1.97 -27.47 33.54
C PRO A 169 0.63 -28.07 33.07
N ALA A 170 -0.43 -27.86 33.84
CA ALA A 170 -1.78 -28.16 33.36
C ALA A 170 -2.19 -27.17 32.26
N GLU A 171 -3.05 -27.60 31.33
CA GLU A 171 -3.53 -26.77 30.22
C GLU A 171 -4.22 -25.49 30.72
N ARG A 172 -4.90 -25.58 31.86
CA ARG A 172 -5.51 -24.43 32.56
C ARG A 172 -4.47 -23.46 33.13
N GLU A 173 -3.41 -23.97 33.76
CA GLU A 173 -2.34 -23.12 34.28
C GLU A 173 -1.64 -22.36 33.15
N PHE A 174 -1.47 -23.00 31.99
CA PHE A 174 -0.90 -22.37 30.80
C PHE A 174 -1.74 -21.21 30.25
N ASP A 175 -3.06 -21.35 30.26
CA ASP A 175 -3.97 -20.30 29.76
C ASP A 175 -4.17 -19.16 30.77
N GLU A 176 -4.14 -19.42 32.09
CA GLU A 176 -4.46 -18.43 33.12
C GLU A 176 -3.22 -17.69 33.65
N ILE A 177 -2.04 -18.31 33.65
CA ILE A 177 -0.83 -17.76 34.29
C ILE A 177 0.07 -17.10 33.23
N PRO A 178 0.52 -15.84 33.43
CA PRO A 178 1.48 -15.20 32.54
C PRO A 178 2.76 -16.03 32.37
N ARG A 179 3.27 -16.10 31.14
CA ARG A 179 4.39 -16.97 30.77
C ARG A 179 5.64 -16.82 31.66
N GLU A 180 6.01 -15.59 32.02
CA GLU A 180 7.16 -15.32 32.89
C GLU A 180 6.99 -15.97 34.28
N ARG A 181 5.79 -15.79 34.87
CA ARG A 181 5.46 -16.36 36.16
C ARG A 181 5.37 -17.88 36.10
N LEU A 182 4.79 -18.42 35.02
CA LEU A 182 4.70 -19.86 34.80
C LEU A 182 6.10 -20.48 34.63
N THR A 183 7.02 -19.78 33.96
CA THR A 183 8.41 -20.23 33.79
C THR A 183 9.10 -20.37 35.14
N ALA A 184 8.96 -19.39 36.05
CA ALA A 184 9.51 -19.47 37.40
C ALA A 184 8.91 -20.66 38.19
N ILE A 185 7.58 -20.76 38.23
CA ILE A 185 6.87 -21.85 38.92
C ILE A 185 7.30 -23.22 38.39
N MET A 186 7.42 -23.36 37.08
CA MET A 186 7.82 -24.62 36.45
C MET A 186 9.31 -24.92 36.67
N THR A 187 10.18 -23.91 36.72
CA THR A 187 11.60 -24.09 37.06
C THR A 187 11.74 -24.66 38.47
N ASP A 188 11.01 -24.09 39.43
CA ASP A 188 11.00 -24.56 40.81
C ASP A 188 10.43 -25.98 40.93
N ARG A 189 9.32 -26.26 40.22
CA ARG A 189 8.70 -27.61 40.19
C ARG A 189 9.64 -28.65 39.57
N VAL A 190 10.30 -28.34 38.46
CA VAL A 190 11.25 -29.25 37.80
C VAL A 190 12.48 -29.45 38.69
N ALA A 191 13.00 -28.41 39.34
CA ALA A 191 14.11 -28.52 40.28
C ALA A 191 13.73 -29.38 41.50
N ALA A 192 12.54 -29.19 42.07
CA ALA A 192 12.04 -29.98 43.21
C ALA A 192 11.72 -31.43 42.84
N ALA A 193 11.39 -31.71 41.59
CA ALA A 193 11.17 -33.06 41.08
C ALA A 193 12.45 -33.89 40.98
N GLN A 194 13.60 -33.22 40.94
CA GLN A 194 14.88 -33.92 40.90
C GLN A 194 15.07 -34.69 42.21
N ARG A 195 15.49 -35.96 42.10
CA ARG A 195 15.77 -36.82 43.27
C ARG A 195 17.01 -36.37 44.06
N LYS A 196 17.70 -35.33 43.60
CA LYS A 196 18.90 -34.73 44.21
C LYS A 196 18.76 -33.20 44.20
N PRO A 197 19.30 -32.49 45.21
CA PRO A 197 19.37 -31.03 45.20
C PRO A 197 20.11 -30.49 43.97
N VAL A 198 19.58 -29.44 43.36
CA VAL A 198 20.10 -28.82 42.12
C VAL A 198 20.98 -27.63 42.48
N PHE A 199 22.16 -27.53 41.86
CA PHE A 199 23.03 -26.36 42.00
C PHE A 199 22.34 -25.08 41.50
N LEU A 200 22.55 -23.94 42.16
CA LEU A 200 21.90 -22.68 41.79
C LEU A 200 22.14 -22.29 40.32
N GLU A 201 23.35 -22.53 39.81
CA GLU A 201 23.75 -22.27 38.44
C GLU A 201 22.95 -23.09 37.41
N ASN A 202 22.45 -24.27 37.81
CA ASN A 202 21.66 -25.14 36.96
C ASN A 202 20.17 -24.76 36.93
N LEU A 203 19.69 -23.85 37.79
CA LEU A 203 18.30 -23.34 37.70
C LEU A 203 18.07 -22.59 36.39
N GLU A 204 19.06 -21.82 35.92
CA GLU A 204 19.00 -21.15 34.62
C GLU A 204 18.99 -22.17 33.48
N HIS A 205 19.76 -23.25 33.60
CA HIS A 205 19.73 -24.35 32.64
C HIS A 205 18.34 -25.03 32.57
N ILE A 206 17.72 -25.31 33.73
CA ILE A 206 16.36 -25.86 33.79
C ILE A 206 15.37 -24.92 33.11
N SER A 207 15.40 -23.64 33.47
CA SER A 207 14.51 -22.63 32.90
C SER A 207 14.62 -22.55 31.38
N ARG A 208 15.85 -22.46 30.84
CA ARG A 208 16.09 -22.25 29.41
C ARG A 208 15.98 -23.50 28.55
N ASN A 209 16.50 -24.64 29.01
CA ASN A 209 16.64 -25.84 28.17
C ASN A 209 15.55 -26.88 28.39
N LEU A 210 14.82 -26.79 29.52
CA LEU A 210 13.76 -27.74 29.84
C LEU A 210 12.38 -27.06 29.86
N VAL A 211 12.24 -25.97 30.62
CA VAL A 211 10.94 -25.31 30.82
C VAL A 211 10.52 -24.50 29.61
N GLN A 212 11.38 -23.65 29.05
CA GLN A 212 11.03 -22.83 27.89
C GLN A 212 10.58 -23.66 26.67
N PRO A 213 11.32 -24.70 26.23
CA PRO A 213 10.89 -25.55 25.12
C PRO A 213 9.55 -26.26 25.39
N MET A 214 9.29 -26.64 26.64
CA MET A 214 8.01 -27.22 27.06
C MET A 214 6.85 -26.22 26.90
N LEU A 215 7.05 -24.96 27.33
CA LEU A 215 6.04 -23.91 27.17
C LEU A 215 5.85 -23.51 25.69
N ASP A 216 6.91 -23.56 24.88
CA ASP A 216 6.83 -23.35 23.43
C ASP A 216 6.04 -24.45 22.73
N ALA A 217 6.24 -25.71 23.13
CA ALA A 217 5.46 -26.83 22.64
C ALA A 217 3.97 -26.70 23.01
N ALA A 218 3.67 -26.22 24.23
CA ALA A 218 2.30 -25.94 24.66
C ALA A 218 1.64 -24.85 23.79
N GLU A 219 2.33 -23.74 23.54
CA GLU A 219 1.84 -22.65 22.68
C GLU A 219 1.60 -23.12 21.24
N ALA A 220 2.53 -23.90 20.69
CA ALA A 220 2.43 -24.45 19.34
C ALA A 220 1.22 -25.40 19.22
N GLN A 221 1.01 -26.28 20.20
CA GLN A 221 -0.14 -27.18 20.23
C GLN A 221 -1.46 -26.41 20.41
N ARG A 222 -1.51 -25.39 21.27
CA ARG A 222 -2.69 -24.51 21.41
C ARG A 222 -3.04 -23.82 20.10
N THR A 223 -2.03 -23.29 19.40
CA THR A 223 -2.20 -22.64 18.10
C THR A 223 -2.70 -23.62 17.04
N ALA A 224 -2.16 -24.86 17.02
CA ALA A 224 -2.62 -25.91 16.12
C ALA A 224 -4.08 -26.29 16.39
N GLN A 225 -4.49 -26.39 17.67
CA GLN A 225 -5.88 -26.66 18.06
C GLN A 225 -6.82 -25.51 17.65
N ARG A 226 -6.43 -24.23 17.79
CA ARG A 226 -7.21 -23.09 17.27
C ARG A 226 -7.35 -23.15 15.75
N THR A 227 -6.24 -23.39 15.05
CA THR A 227 -6.23 -23.52 13.59
C THR A 227 -7.12 -24.67 13.13
N PHE A 228 -7.16 -25.77 13.89
CA PHE A 228 -8.06 -26.88 13.64
C PHE A 228 -9.52 -26.43 13.72
N LEU A 229 -9.94 -25.72 14.79
CA LEU A 229 -11.31 -25.20 14.90
C LEU A 229 -11.69 -24.29 13.73
N GLU A 230 -10.76 -23.49 13.22
CA GLU A 230 -11.02 -22.58 12.11
C GLU A 230 -11.13 -23.29 10.76
N ARG A 231 -10.39 -24.38 10.53
CA ARG A 231 -10.24 -24.98 9.19
C ARG A 231 -10.85 -26.37 9.02
N HIS A 232 -11.10 -27.09 10.11
CA HIS A 232 -11.58 -28.46 10.02
C HIS A 232 -12.97 -28.51 9.37
N PRO A 233 -13.19 -29.33 8.32
CA PRO A 233 -14.50 -29.45 7.71
C PRO A 233 -15.46 -30.15 8.67
N VAL A 234 -16.64 -29.56 8.89
CA VAL A 234 -17.67 -30.12 9.75
C VAL A 234 -19.02 -30.03 9.05
N GLU A 235 -19.79 -31.11 9.12
CA GLU A 235 -21.16 -31.15 8.63
C GLU A 235 -22.14 -30.62 9.68
N GLY A 236 -23.25 -30.05 9.21
CA GLY A 236 -24.29 -29.47 10.05
C GLY A 236 -24.80 -28.13 9.52
N TRP A 237 -26.00 -27.77 9.93
CA TRP A 237 -26.63 -26.48 9.58
C TRP A 237 -26.90 -25.59 10.80
N THR A 238 -26.75 -26.13 12.01
CA THR A 238 -26.96 -25.41 13.26
C THR A 238 -25.65 -25.24 14.04
N PRO A 239 -25.52 -24.18 14.86
CA PRO A 239 -24.35 -23.98 15.71
C PRO A 239 -24.08 -25.19 16.61
N ASP A 240 -25.13 -25.80 17.19
CA ASP A 240 -24.97 -26.96 18.06
C ASP A 240 -24.44 -28.20 17.34
N ARG A 241 -24.93 -28.47 16.12
CA ARG A 241 -24.43 -29.60 15.33
C ARG A 241 -22.98 -29.41 14.92
N ILE A 242 -22.64 -28.20 14.47
CA ILE A 242 -21.27 -27.84 14.09
C ILE A 242 -20.34 -27.92 15.31
N ARG A 243 -20.78 -27.43 16.47
CA ARG A 243 -20.03 -27.52 17.73
C ARG A 243 -19.74 -28.96 18.12
N ALA A 244 -20.75 -29.84 18.11
CA ALA A 244 -20.56 -31.25 18.43
C ALA A 244 -19.58 -31.95 17.46
N GLY A 245 -19.64 -31.61 16.17
CA GLY A 245 -18.67 -32.10 15.18
C GLY A 245 -17.25 -31.59 15.41
N LEU A 246 -17.10 -30.30 15.75
CA LEU A 246 -15.82 -29.69 16.10
C LEU A 246 -15.23 -30.30 17.39
N GLU A 247 -16.05 -30.55 18.41
CA GLU A 247 -15.64 -31.14 19.68
C GLU A 247 -15.11 -32.58 19.49
N ALA A 248 -15.85 -33.41 18.75
CA ALA A 248 -15.44 -34.77 18.41
C ALA A 248 -14.16 -34.77 17.55
N GLY A 249 -14.10 -33.89 16.54
CA GLY A 249 -12.93 -33.73 15.68
C GLY A 249 -11.69 -33.28 16.45
N LEU A 250 -11.83 -32.30 17.35
CA LEU A 250 -10.73 -31.76 18.15
C LEU A 250 -10.20 -32.81 19.13
N THR A 251 -11.09 -33.57 19.76
CA THR A 251 -10.73 -34.68 20.66
C THR A 251 -9.91 -35.73 19.91
N ASN A 252 -10.34 -36.12 18.71
CA ASN A 252 -9.61 -37.06 17.87
C ASN A 252 -8.25 -36.49 17.42
N PHE A 253 -8.21 -35.22 17.00
CA PHE A 253 -6.97 -34.54 16.60
C PHE A 253 -5.91 -34.53 17.71
N VAL A 254 -6.33 -34.23 18.95
CA VAL A 254 -5.44 -34.27 20.12
C VAL A 254 -4.99 -35.71 20.43
N ALA A 255 -5.89 -36.69 20.33
CA ALA A 255 -5.55 -38.10 20.56
C ALA A 255 -4.55 -38.66 19.52
N GLU A 256 -4.70 -38.29 18.24
CA GLU A 256 -3.84 -38.73 17.15
C GLU A 256 -2.46 -38.03 17.15
N SER A 257 -2.40 -36.78 17.61
CA SER A 257 -1.15 -36.01 17.69
C SER A 257 -0.30 -36.37 18.91
N ALA A 258 -0.91 -36.83 20.00
CA ALA A 258 -0.21 -37.12 21.25
C ALA A 258 0.95 -38.13 21.13
N PRO A 259 0.85 -39.26 20.39
CA PRO A 259 1.98 -40.18 20.19
C PRO A 259 3.16 -39.51 19.47
N ARG A 260 2.90 -38.72 18.42
CA ARG A 260 3.93 -38.03 17.64
C ARG A 260 4.71 -37.01 18.48
N HIS A 261 4.01 -36.29 19.36
CA HIS A 261 4.69 -35.36 20.28
C HIS A 261 5.61 -36.11 21.25
N ARG A 262 5.16 -37.24 21.80
CA ARG A 262 5.99 -38.07 22.70
C ARG A 262 7.20 -38.66 21.99
N GLU A 263 7.05 -39.14 20.75
CA GLU A 263 8.17 -39.64 19.92
C GLU A 263 9.22 -38.56 19.64
N ALA A 264 8.78 -37.30 19.47
CA ALA A 264 9.66 -36.15 19.31
C ALA A 264 10.28 -35.64 20.64
N GLY A 265 10.10 -36.36 21.75
CA GLY A 265 10.57 -35.94 23.08
C GLY A 265 9.83 -34.72 23.64
N CYS A 266 8.68 -34.37 23.07
CA CYS A 266 7.86 -33.25 23.49
C CYS A 266 6.70 -33.70 24.38
N VAL A 267 6.25 -32.80 25.25
CA VAL A 267 5.07 -33.01 26.09
C VAL A 267 3.80 -32.96 25.23
N ALA A 268 2.92 -33.94 25.39
CA ALA A 268 1.59 -33.94 24.77
C ALA A 268 0.57 -33.25 25.69
N TYR A 269 -0.13 -32.24 25.16
CA TYR A 269 -1.17 -31.50 25.86
C TYR A 269 -2.57 -31.94 25.43
N GLY A 270 -3.52 -31.84 26.36
CA GLY A 270 -4.95 -32.02 26.09
C GLY A 270 -5.56 -30.80 25.37
N VAL A 271 -6.89 -30.72 25.35
CA VAL A 271 -7.59 -29.55 24.83
C VAL A 271 -7.40 -28.36 25.78
N PHE A 272 -6.93 -27.23 25.25
CA PHE A 272 -6.76 -26.01 26.04
C PHE A 272 -8.12 -25.35 26.36
N PRO A 273 -8.36 -24.86 27.59
CA PRO A 273 -9.62 -24.21 27.97
C PRO A 273 -10.00 -23.02 27.08
N SER A 274 -9.03 -22.22 26.65
CA SER A 274 -9.26 -21.09 25.74
C SER A 274 -9.79 -21.54 24.37
N VAL A 275 -9.37 -22.72 23.89
CA VAL A 275 -9.85 -23.32 22.64
C VAL A 275 -11.27 -23.87 22.81
N ALA A 276 -11.54 -24.56 23.93
CA ALA A 276 -12.88 -25.06 24.24
C ALA A 276 -13.90 -23.92 24.37
N THR A 277 -13.49 -22.80 25.00
CA THR A 277 -14.35 -21.63 25.23
C THR A 277 -14.69 -20.87 23.94
N SER A 278 -13.78 -20.85 22.95
CA SER A 278 -14.04 -20.17 21.67
C SER A 278 -14.89 -21.01 20.70
N MET A 279 -15.07 -22.31 20.96
CA MET A 279 -15.75 -23.23 20.06
C MET A 279 -17.20 -22.85 19.73
N PRO A 280 -18.05 -22.39 20.68
CA PRO A 280 -19.42 -21.96 20.36
C PRO A 280 -19.47 -20.81 19.37
N GLU A 281 -18.62 -19.79 19.56
CA GLU A 281 -18.53 -18.62 18.67
C GLU A 281 -18.07 -19.03 17.26
N VAL A 282 -17.07 -19.91 17.16
CA VAL A 282 -16.62 -20.46 15.87
C VAL A 282 -17.73 -21.26 15.18
N ALA A 283 -18.49 -22.05 15.93
CA ALA A 283 -19.59 -22.85 15.39
C ALA A 283 -20.75 -21.96 14.88
N GLU A 284 -21.11 -20.93 15.64
CA GLU A 284 -22.10 -19.94 15.24
C GLU A 284 -21.67 -19.18 13.99
N GLY A 285 -20.44 -18.66 13.96
CA GLY A 285 -19.88 -17.97 12.79
C GLY A 285 -19.91 -18.83 11.53
N ARG A 286 -19.60 -20.12 11.64
CA ARG A 286 -19.66 -21.08 10.53
C ARG A 286 -21.08 -21.38 10.07
N ALA A 287 -22.05 -21.49 10.97
CA ALA A 287 -23.46 -21.66 10.62
C ALA A 287 -23.97 -20.43 9.85
N ILE A 288 -23.64 -19.23 10.33
CA ILE A 288 -23.96 -17.96 9.68
C ILE A 288 -23.31 -17.87 8.31
N ASP A 289 -22.03 -18.23 8.17
CA ASP A 289 -21.33 -18.22 6.87
C ASP A 289 -21.97 -19.16 5.85
N LYS A 290 -22.36 -20.35 6.30
CA LYS A 290 -23.06 -21.31 5.45
C LYS A 290 -24.41 -20.76 4.98
N PHE A 291 -25.18 -20.13 5.86
CA PHE A 291 -26.45 -19.54 5.49
C PHE A 291 -26.28 -18.28 4.60
N ALA A 292 -25.32 -17.42 4.92
CA ALA A 292 -25.01 -16.21 4.15
C ALA A 292 -24.56 -16.55 2.71
N ARG A 293 -23.86 -17.67 2.53
CA ARG A 293 -23.51 -18.18 1.21
C ARG A 293 -24.76 -18.56 0.40
N VAL A 294 -25.76 -19.21 1.01
CA VAL A 294 -27.01 -19.51 0.30
C VAL A 294 -27.78 -18.24 -0.06
N VAL A 295 -27.76 -17.22 0.81
CA VAL A 295 -28.32 -15.90 0.52
C VAL A 295 -27.62 -15.27 -0.70
N ASP A 296 -26.29 -15.27 -0.76
CA ASP A 296 -25.57 -14.72 -1.93
C ASP A 296 -25.78 -15.53 -3.22
N GLU A 297 -26.00 -16.84 -3.11
CA GLU A 297 -26.32 -17.70 -4.26
C GLU A 297 -27.79 -17.58 -4.70
N THR A 298 -28.64 -16.87 -3.94
CA THR A 298 -30.08 -16.71 -4.25
C THR A 298 -30.34 -15.50 -5.14
N GLU A 299 -31.14 -15.71 -6.18
CA GLU A 299 -31.54 -14.69 -7.15
C GLU A 299 -33.01 -14.33 -6.93
N PRO A 300 -33.30 -13.30 -6.12
CA PRO A 300 -34.65 -12.86 -5.89
C PRO A 300 -35.22 -12.20 -7.15
N VAL A 301 -36.46 -12.54 -7.47
CA VAL A 301 -37.16 -11.96 -8.61
C VAL A 301 -37.71 -10.58 -8.23
N VAL A 302 -37.28 -9.54 -8.95
CA VAL A 302 -37.91 -8.21 -8.82
C VAL A 302 -39.20 -8.21 -9.63
N ASP A 303 -40.31 -7.88 -8.97
CA ASP A 303 -41.56 -7.59 -9.66
C ASP A 303 -41.47 -6.21 -10.34
N ALA A 304 -40.96 -6.21 -11.57
CA ALA A 304 -40.80 -4.99 -12.34
C ALA A 304 -42.12 -4.24 -12.57
N ALA A 305 -43.24 -4.95 -12.65
CA ALA A 305 -44.56 -4.35 -12.85
C ALA A 305 -45.01 -3.62 -11.58
N ALA A 306 -44.82 -4.23 -10.40
CA ALA A 306 -45.13 -3.58 -9.13
C ALA A 306 -44.23 -2.37 -8.86
N VAL A 307 -42.92 -2.48 -9.12
CA VAL A 307 -41.99 -1.35 -8.99
C VAL A 307 -42.39 -0.21 -9.93
N MET A 308 -42.70 -0.52 -11.19
CA MET A 308 -43.16 0.48 -12.15
C MET A 308 -44.47 1.16 -11.68
N ALA A 309 -45.46 0.39 -11.24
CA ALA A 309 -46.71 0.93 -10.72
C ALA A 309 -46.51 1.84 -9.49
N ALA A 310 -45.55 1.50 -8.61
CA ALA A 310 -45.21 2.33 -7.45
C ALA A 310 -44.55 3.65 -7.87
N LEU A 311 -43.58 3.61 -8.80
CA LEU A 311 -42.93 4.80 -9.36
C LEU A 311 -43.92 5.74 -10.06
N GLU A 312 -44.91 5.20 -10.77
CA GLU A 312 -45.95 6.00 -11.45
C GLU A 312 -46.99 6.59 -10.48
N ARG A 313 -47.30 5.87 -9.40
CA ARG A 313 -48.30 6.27 -8.40
C ARG A 313 -47.81 7.37 -7.48
N SER A 314 -46.54 7.31 -7.07
CA SER A 314 -45.93 8.25 -6.12
C SER A 314 -44.49 8.62 -6.50
N PRO A 315 -44.28 9.38 -7.59
CA PRO A 315 -42.95 9.79 -8.02
C PRO A 315 -42.17 10.57 -6.96
N GLU A 316 -42.86 11.33 -6.11
CA GLU A 316 -42.27 12.12 -5.02
C GLU A 316 -41.58 11.27 -3.95
N ALA A 317 -42.12 10.09 -3.65
CA ALA A 317 -41.52 9.14 -2.71
C ALA A 317 -40.33 8.38 -3.31
N HIS A 318 -40.12 8.54 -4.62
CA HIS A 318 -39.12 7.82 -5.40
C HIS A 318 -38.28 8.77 -6.26
N ARG A 319 -38.12 10.02 -5.83
CA ARG A 319 -37.46 11.07 -6.63
C ARG A 319 -36.09 10.61 -7.12
N THR A 320 -35.26 10.09 -6.23
CA THR A 320 -33.92 9.56 -6.54
C THR A 320 -33.88 8.04 -6.59
N ALA A 321 -32.79 7.50 -7.15
CA ALA A 321 -32.53 6.06 -7.12
C ALA A 321 -32.37 5.54 -5.68
N ASP A 322 -31.75 6.33 -4.79
CA ASP A 322 -31.57 5.96 -3.39
C ASP A 322 -32.90 5.94 -2.63
N ASP A 323 -33.79 6.90 -2.86
CA ASP A 323 -35.14 6.90 -2.26
C ASP A 323 -35.91 5.63 -2.66
N SER A 324 -35.77 5.22 -3.92
CA SER A 324 -36.36 3.98 -4.42
C SER A 324 -35.73 2.74 -3.80
N LEU A 325 -34.39 2.71 -3.65
CA LEU A 325 -33.71 1.61 -2.97
C LEU A 325 -34.18 1.48 -1.53
N VAL A 326 -34.27 2.59 -0.78
CA VAL A 326 -34.77 2.59 0.61
C VAL A 326 -36.22 2.07 0.68
N ALA A 327 -37.07 2.45 -0.28
CA ALA A 327 -38.46 2.03 -0.30
C ALA A 327 -38.64 0.54 -0.65
N PHE A 328 -37.87 0.00 -1.60
CA PHE A 328 -38.05 -1.37 -2.11
C PHE A 328 -37.12 -2.41 -1.43
N ALA A 329 -36.03 -1.98 -0.79
CA ALA A 329 -35.07 -2.91 -0.16
C ALA A 329 -35.67 -3.77 0.96
N PRO A 330 -36.58 -3.29 1.84
CA PRO A 330 -37.17 -4.13 2.88
C PRO A 330 -37.94 -5.32 2.32
N ASP A 331 -38.89 -5.09 1.41
CA ASP A 331 -39.71 -6.15 0.80
C ASP A 331 -38.84 -7.15 -0.01
N MET A 332 -37.81 -6.62 -0.67
CA MET A 332 -36.84 -7.44 -1.41
C MET A 332 -35.96 -8.27 -0.46
N SER A 333 -35.57 -7.73 0.68
CA SER A 333 -34.82 -8.45 1.72
C SER A 333 -35.65 -9.59 2.29
N GLU A 334 -36.93 -9.35 2.57
CA GLU A 334 -37.86 -10.39 3.04
C GLU A 334 -38.02 -11.50 2.00
N THR A 335 -38.22 -11.14 0.72
CA THR A 335 -38.35 -12.10 -0.38
C THR A 335 -37.07 -12.92 -0.55
N LEU A 336 -35.90 -12.28 -0.55
CA LEU A 336 -34.60 -12.93 -0.65
C LEU A 336 -34.38 -13.94 0.50
N VAL A 337 -34.67 -13.55 1.74
CA VAL A 337 -34.52 -14.41 2.90
C VAL A 337 -35.49 -15.60 2.82
N ARG A 338 -36.75 -15.36 2.46
CA ARG A 338 -37.74 -16.43 2.28
C ARG A 338 -37.32 -17.45 1.22
N GLU A 339 -36.81 -16.99 0.08
CA GLU A 339 -36.32 -17.87 -0.98
C GLU A 339 -35.05 -18.62 -0.59
N ALA A 340 -34.10 -17.95 0.08
CA ALA A 340 -32.89 -18.57 0.58
C ALA A 340 -33.23 -19.67 1.61
N LEU A 341 -34.18 -19.42 2.52
CA LEU A 341 -34.68 -20.41 3.47
C LEU A 341 -35.34 -21.60 2.76
N ALA A 342 -36.19 -21.34 1.75
CA ALA A 342 -36.81 -22.39 0.95
C ALA A 342 -35.78 -23.28 0.23
N ARG A 343 -34.62 -22.73 -0.14
CA ARG A 343 -33.48 -23.50 -0.70
C ARG A 343 -32.67 -24.25 0.35
N CYS A 344 -32.57 -23.71 1.57
CA CYS A 344 -31.90 -24.38 2.69
C CYS A 344 -32.68 -25.59 3.18
N ILE A 345 -34.01 -25.49 3.35
CA ILE A 345 -34.85 -26.53 3.99
C ILE A 345 -34.63 -27.95 3.42
N PRO A 346 -34.56 -28.17 2.09
CA PRO A 346 -34.30 -29.49 1.52
C PRO A 346 -32.89 -30.03 1.82
N LEU A 347 -31.91 -29.16 2.08
CA LEU A 347 -30.51 -29.52 2.35
C LEU A 347 -30.26 -29.80 3.84
N VAL A 348 -31.18 -29.39 4.71
CA VAL A 348 -31.10 -29.59 6.16
C VAL A 348 -31.66 -30.98 6.51
N PRO A 349 -30.88 -31.84 7.21
CA PRO A 349 -31.38 -33.12 7.70
C PRO A 349 -32.64 -32.96 8.56
N GLU A 350 -33.59 -33.89 8.48
CA GLU A 350 -34.88 -33.78 9.19
C GLU A 350 -34.71 -33.55 10.70
N VAL A 351 -33.72 -34.20 11.30
CA VAL A 351 -33.38 -34.09 12.73
C VAL A 351 -32.86 -32.71 13.14
N GLU A 352 -32.42 -31.88 12.19
CA GLU A 352 -31.89 -30.53 12.44
C GLU A 352 -32.90 -29.41 12.09
N ARG A 353 -34.01 -29.71 11.42
CA ARG A 353 -34.90 -28.67 10.85
C ARG A 353 -35.51 -27.72 11.89
N GLU A 354 -35.96 -28.23 13.02
CA GLU A 354 -36.54 -27.41 14.09
C GLU A 354 -35.49 -26.46 14.70
N ALA A 355 -34.30 -26.99 15.00
CA ALA A 355 -33.19 -26.20 15.49
C ALA A 355 -32.68 -25.19 14.46
N PHE A 356 -32.71 -25.53 13.17
CA PHE A 356 -32.36 -24.63 12.08
C PHE A 356 -33.37 -23.48 11.95
N ASP A 357 -34.67 -23.75 12.03
CA ASP A 357 -35.70 -22.70 12.03
C ASP A 357 -35.49 -21.71 13.20
N GLY A 358 -35.24 -22.23 14.42
CA GLY A 358 -34.91 -21.41 15.58
C GLY A 358 -33.65 -20.55 15.37
N PHE A 359 -32.57 -21.15 14.86
CA PHE A 359 -31.32 -20.47 14.56
C PHE A 359 -31.49 -19.36 13.51
N THR A 360 -32.23 -19.60 12.43
CA THR A 360 -32.34 -18.61 11.34
C THR A 360 -33.01 -17.32 11.79
N LYS A 361 -33.95 -17.39 12.73
CA LYS A 361 -34.60 -16.21 13.33
C LYS A 361 -33.60 -15.29 14.03
N THR A 362 -32.70 -15.86 14.83
CA THR A 362 -31.65 -15.09 15.52
C THR A 362 -30.50 -14.72 14.59
N ALA A 363 -30.18 -15.57 13.60
CA ALA A 363 -29.10 -15.32 12.65
C ALA A 363 -29.33 -14.07 11.81
N LEU A 364 -30.59 -13.73 11.48
CA LEU A 364 -30.93 -12.53 10.71
C LEU A 364 -30.64 -11.22 11.47
N GLU A 365 -30.63 -11.25 12.80
CA GLU A 365 -30.27 -10.11 13.65
C GLU A 365 -28.74 -9.91 13.72
N HIS A 366 -27.96 -10.93 13.35
CA HIS A 366 -26.51 -10.87 13.36
C HIS A 366 -25.98 -9.94 12.25
N GLU A 367 -25.04 -9.04 12.59
CA GLU A 367 -24.51 -8.01 11.68
C GLU A 367 -24.01 -8.61 10.35
N LYS A 368 -23.26 -9.72 10.42
CA LYS A 368 -22.74 -10.42 9.24
C LYS A 368 -23.85 -10.87 8.27
N MET A 369 -24.95 -11.39 8.79
CA MET A 369 -26.08 -11.85 7.98
C MET A 369 -26.86 -10.67 7.39
N SER A 370 -27.18 -9.68 8.23
CA SER A 370 -27.85 -8.45 7.81
C SER A 370 -27.08 -7.74 6.68
N ARG A 371 -25.75 -7.68 6.80
CA ARG A 371 -24.86 -7.14 5.77
C ARG A 371 -24.86 -7.98 4.49
N ALA A 372 -24.87 -9.31 4.60
CA ALA A 372 -24.94 -10.20 3.43
C ALA A 372 -26.24 -10.01 2.65
N VAL A 373 -27.38 -9.93 3.36
CA VAL A 373 -28.71 -9.67 2.76
C VAL A 373 -28.72 -8.30 2.08
N SER A 374 -28.32 -7.24 2.78
CA SER A 374 -28.30 -5.88 2.24
C SER A 374 -27.41 -5.74 0.99
N ASN A 375 -26.18 -6.27 1.05
CA ASN A 375 -25.27 -6.28 -0.09
C ASN A 375 -25.86 -7.01 -1.30
N ARG A 376 -26.51 -8.16 -1.07
CA ARG A 376 -27.14 -8.94 -2.13
C ARG A 376 -28.32 -8.19 -2.75
N VAL A 377 -29.17 -7.57 -1.93
CA VAL A 377 -30.29 -6.74 -2.41
C VAL A 377 -29.79 -5.60 -3.28
N VAL A 378 -28.79 -4.82 -2.84
CA VAL A 378 -28.23 -3.72 -3.65
C VAL A 378 -27.67 -4.24 -4.99
N LYS A 379 -26.96 -5.37 -4.98
CA LYS A 379 -26.36 -5.97 -6.17
C LYS A 379 -27.40 -6.44 -7.20
N VAL A 380 -28.55 -6.95 -6.74
CA VAL A 380 -29.61 -7.46 -7.63
C VAL A 380 -30.61 -6.35 -8.00
N LEU A 381 -31.12 -5.62 -7.01
CA LEU A 381 -32.14 -4.59 -7.19
C LEU A 381 -31.59 -3.36 -7.91
N GLY A 382 -30.37 -2.90 -7.60
CA GLY A 382 -29.81 -1.65 -8.14
C GLY A 382 -29.81 -1.58 -9.68
N PRO A 383 -29.23 -2.55 -10.39
CA PRO A 383 -29.23 -2.56 -11.86
C PRO A 383 -30.63 -2.63 -12.47
N GLN A 384 -31.53 -3.45 -11.89
CA GLN A 384 -32.89 -3.60 -12.39
C GLN A 384 -33.72 -2.33 -12.16
N LEU A 385 -33.59 -1.74 -10.97
CA LEU A 385 -34.21 -0.49 -10.60
C LEU A 385 -33.77 0.64 -11.53
N LYS A 386 -32.48 0.74 -11.87
CA LYS A 386 -31.99 1.72 -12.86
C LYS A 386 -32.69 1.57 -14.21
N LYS A 387 -32.89 0.33 -14.68
CA LYS A 387 -33.61 0.07 -15.93
C LYS A 387 -35.08 0.49 -15.84
N ILE A 388 -35.79 0.04 -14.81
CA ILE A 388 -37.21 0.33 -14.61
C ILE A 388 -37.44 1.84 -14.43
N ARG A 389 -36.57 2.52 -13.66
CA ARG A 389 -36.60 3.99 -13.51
C ARG A 389 -36.36 4.71 -14.83
N GLY A 390 -35.46 4.21 -15.68
CA GLY A 390 -35.25 4.74 -17.03
C GLY A 390 -36.50 4.64 -17.91
N GLU A 391 -37.21 3.51 -17.84
CA GLU A 391 -38.50 3.31 -18.52
C GLU A 391 -39.60 4.20 -17.93
N ALA A 392 -39.65 4.32 -16.61
CA ALA A 392 -40.56 5.21 -15.88
C ALA A 392 -40.39 6.66 -16.31
N ALA A 393 -39.14 7.13 -16.37
CA ALA A 393 -38.79 8.47 -16.78
C ALA A 393 -39.19 8.74 -18.23
N GLN A 394 -39.01 7.76 -19.12
CA GLN A 394 -39.47 7.88 -20.50
C GLN A 394 -41.01 7.98 -20.59
N ARG A 395 -41.76 7.21 -19.80
CA ARG A 395 -43.22 7.31 -19.73
C ARG A 395 -43.68 8.66 -19.16
N GLN A 396 -43.02 9.16 -18.12
CA GLN A 396 -43.26 10.50 -17.59
C GLN A 396 -42.98 11.58 -18.65
N MET A 397 -41.88 11.48 -19.40
CA MET A 397 -41.58 12.39 -20.51
C MET A 397 -42.66 12.37 -21.59
N LEU A 398 -43.12 11.18 -22.02
CA LEU A 398 -44.19 11.05 -23.02
C LEU A 398 -45.53 11.65 -22.53
N LYS A 399 -45.85 11.49 -21.25
CA LYS A 399 -47.10 11.99 -20.65
C LYS A 399 -47.07 13.50 -20.41
N LEU A 400 -45.95 14.01 -19.89
CA LEU A 400 -45.82 15.38 -19.41
C LEU A 400 -45.21 16.34 -20.44
N PHE A 401 -44.36 15.84 -21.34
CA PHE A 401 -43.69 16.67 -22.34
C PHE A 401 -43.80 16.08 -23.76
N PRO A 402 -45.00 15.70 -24.26
CA PRO A 402 -45.13 15.09 -25.58
C PRO A 402 -44.46 15.89 -26.72
N PRO A 403 -44.60 17.23 -26.82
CA PRO A 403 -44.00 18.01 -27.90
C PRO A 403 -42.47 17.97 -27.93
N LEU A 404 -41.83 17.81 -26.77
CA LEU A 404 -40.37 17.71 -26.68
C LEU A 404 -39.90 16.30 -27.09
N VAL A 405 -40.65 15.27 -26.70
CA VAL A 405 -40.34 13.87 -27.07
C VAL A 405 -40.59 13.61 -28.55
N SER A 406 -41.69 14.12 -29.11
CA SER A 406 -42.00 14.01 -30.54
C SER A 406 -41.09 14.86 -31.42
N GLY A 407 -40.30 15.76 -30.83
CA GLY A 407 -39.47 16.72 -31.55
C GLY A 407 -40.27 17.82 -32.25
N GLU A 408 -41.58 17.92 -31.99
CA GLU A 408 -42.44 18.95 -32.57
C GLU A 408 -42.20 20.33 -31.95
N TRP A 409 -41.74 20.39 -30.70
CA TRP A 409 -41.34 21.65 -30.11
C TRP A 409 -39.94 22.05 -30.58
N PHE A 410 -39.80 23.30 -30.99
CA PHE A 410 -38.54 23.93 -31.37
C PHE A 410 -38.54 25.39 -30.92
N PRO A 411 -37.37 25.95 -30.58
CA PRO A 411 -37.27 27.37 -30.22
C PRO A 411 -37.61 28.24 -31.43
N SER A 412 -38.28 29.37 -31.17
CA SER A 412 -38.51 30.37 -32.23
C SER A 412 -37.18 30.87 -32.78
N PRO A 413 -37.13 31.39 -34.04
CA PRO A 413 -35.90 31.95 -34.60
C PRO A 413 -35.28 33.02 -33.69
N THR A 414 -36.09 33.89 -33.08
CA THR A 414 -35.61 34.90 -32.13
C THR A 414 -34.99 34.30 -30.87
N LEU A 415 -35.60 33.26 -30.30
CA LEU A 415 -35.11 32.61 -29.08
C LEU A 415 -33.81 31.83 -29.33
N ALA A 416 -33.74 31.13 -30.46
CA ALA A 416 -32.53 30.42 -30.86
C ALA A 416 -31.38 31.37 -31.27
N ASP A 417 -31.69 32.52 -31.88
CA ASP A 417 -30.71 33.59 -32.12
C ASP A 417 -30.17 34.17 -30.82
N PHE A 418 -31.05 34.50 -29.87
CA PHE A 418 -30.66 35.01 -28.56
C PHE A 418 -29.67 34.08 -27.87
N ALA A 419 -29.95 32.76 -27.87
CA ALA A 419 -29.03 31.78 -27.33
C ALA A 419 -27.73 31.68 -28.15
N GLY A 420 -27.83 31.70 -29.49
CA GLY A 420 -26.71 31.57 -30.42
C GLY A 420 -25.77 32.77 -30.50
N GLU A 421 -26.20 33.94 -30.02
CA GLU A 421 -25.43 35.18 -29.91
C GLU A 421 -24.79 35.39 -28.54
N ALA A 422 -25.18 34.60 -27.55
CA ALA A 422 -24.57 34.66 -26.23
C ALA A 422 -23.06 34.33 -26.29
N VAL A 423 -22.27 35.02 -25.48
CA VAL A 423 -20.81 34.78 -25.33
C VAL A 423 -20.52 33.32 -24.98
N ASP A 424 -21.43 32.69 -24.23
CA ASP A 424 -21.40 31.26 -23.92
C ASP A 424 -22.78 30.62 -24.20
N TYR A 425 -22.93 30.09 -25.40
CA TYR A 425 -24.12 29.37 -25.85
C TYR A 425 -24.48 28.21 -24.91
N ARG A 426 -23.48 27.43 -24.47
CA ARG A 426 -23.72 26.26 -23.62
C ARG A 426 -24.26 26.68 -22.26
N LYS A 427 -23.67 27.70 -21.65
CA LYS A 427 -24.17 28.25 -20.37
C LYS A 427 -25.59 28.78 -20.51
N THR A 428 -25.91 29.44 -21.63
CA THR A 428 -27.24 30.01 -21.87
C THR A 428 -28.30 28.92 -22.05
N VAL A 429 -27.98 27.85 -22.78
CA VAL A 429 -28.89 26.70 -22.95
C VAL A 429 -29.01 25.88 -21.66
N LEU A 430 -27.96 25.77 -20.85
CA LEU A 430 -28.05 25.14 -19.52
C LEU A 430 -28.95 25.93 -18.55
N ALA A 431 -29.05 27.25 -18.73
CA ALA A 431 -29.94 28.12 -17.98
C ALA A 431 -31.34 28.25 -18.62
N TRP A 432 -31.76 27.31 -19.47
CA TRP A 432 -33.03 27.40 -20.20
C TRP A 432 -34.26 27.59 -19.29
N ARG A 433 -34.21 27.11 -18.05
CA ARG A 433 -35.30 27.23 -17.07
C ARG A 433 -35.55 28.68 -16.62
N GLU A 434 -34.62 29.59 -16.88
CA GLU A 434 -34.76 31.02 -16.61
C GLU A 434 -35.37 31.78 -17.81
N LEU A 435 -35.53 31.12 -18.96
CA LEU A 435 -36.05 31.74 -20.18
C LEU A 435 -37.58 31.86 -20.11
N PRO A 436 -38.16 33.08 -20.20
CA PRO A 436 -39.61 33.29 -20.11
C PRO A 436 -40.42 32.46 -21.13
N ASP A 437 -39.87 32.27 -22.33
CA ASP A 437 -40.51 31.51 -23.41
C ASP A 437 -40.62 30.00 -23.11
N LEU A 438 -39.91 29.51 -22.09
CA LEU A 438 -39.93 28.12 -21.64
C LEU A 438 -40.66 27.94 -20.31
N ALA A 439 -41.28 29.00 -19.79
CA ALA A 439 -42.01 28.98 -18.52
C ALA A 439 -43.10 27.89 -18.47
N VAL A 440 -43.69 27.51 -19.61
CA VAL A 440 -44.69 26.44 -19.70
C VAL A 440 -44.12 25.09 -19.30
N PHE A 441 -42.89 24.77 -19.73
CA PHE A 441 -42.23 23.51 -19.35
C PHE A 441 -41.75 23.57 -17.89
N VAL A 442 -41.26 24.72 -17.44
CA VAL A 442 -40.81 24.93 -16.05
C VAL A 442 -41.98 24.81 -15.08
N GLN A 443 -43.11 25.46 -15.34
CA GLN A 443 -44.32 25.38 -14.51
C GLN A 443 -44.83 23.95 -14.45
N ARG A 444 -44.84 23.24 -15.58
CA ARG A 444 -45.27 21.84 -15.62
C ARG A 444 -44.32 20.91 -14.86
N ALA A 445 -43.02 21.14 -14.93
CA ALA A 445 -42.02 20.41 -14.15
C ALA A 445 -42.08 20.72 -12.65
N GLN A 446 -42.54 21.92 -12.26
CA GLN A 446 -42.74 22.32 -10.87
C GLN A 446 -44.05 21.82 -10.28
N SER A 447 -45.11 21.70 -11.08
CA SER A 447 -46.43 21.21 -10.64
C SER A 447 -46.51 19.70 -10.49
N GLU A 448 -45.63 18.97 -11.19
CA GLU A 448 -45.59 17.51 -11.21
C GLU A 448 -44.35 17.02 -10.44
N ALA A 449 -44.47 15.90 -9.73
CA ALA A 449 -43.32 15.26 -9.12
C ALA A 449 -42.54 14.47 -10.20
N LEU A 450 -41.37 14.96 -10.59
CA LEU A 450 -40.51 14.31 -11.57
C LEU A 450 -39.46 13.43 -10.90
N LEU A 451 -39.19 12.27 -11.51
CA LEU A 451 -37.97 11.52 -11.23
C LEU A 451 -36.75 12.32 -11.71
N VAL A 452 -35.59 12.15 -11.07
CA VAL A 452 -34.34 12.80 -11.49
C VAL A 452 -34.01 12.48 -12.96
N GLU A 453 -34.17 11.22 -13.38
CA GLU A 453 -33.93 10.79 -14.75
C GLU A 453 -34.91 11.44 -15.75
N THR A 454 -36.11 11.83 -15.30
CA THR A 454 -37.07 12.59 -16.11
C THR A 454 -36.60 14.03 -16.26
N ASP A 455 -36.12 14.65 -15.18
CA ASP A 455 -35.60 16.02 -15.17
C ASP A 455 -34.36 16.16 -16.06
N GLU A 456 -33.44 15.19 -16.01
CA GLU A 456 -32.27 15.11 -16.89
C GLU A 456 -32.66 14.94 -18.36
N ARG A 457 -33.68 14.11 -18.65
CA ARG A 457 -34.20 13.94 -20.02
C ARG A 457 -34.87 15.20 -20.54
N LEU A 458 -35.54 15.95 -19.67
CA LEU A 458 -36.14 17.24 -20.01
C LEU A 458 -35.05 18.24 -20.41
N ASP A 459 -33.99 18.37 -19.61
CA ASP A 459 -32.85 19.24 -19.93
C ASP A 459 -32.17 18.83 -21.25
N GLY A 460 -31.97 17.53 -21.47
CA GLY A 460 -31.42 16.99 -22.71
C GLY A 460 -32.28 17.32 -23.93
N ALA A 461 -33.59 17.10 -23.84
CA ALA A 461 -34.52 17.35 -24.95
C ALA A 461 -34.60 18.83 -25.34
N VAL A 462 -34.58 19.74 -24.36
CA VAL A 462 -34.54 21.19 -24.62
C VAL A 462 -33.21 21.56 -25.29
N ARG A 463 -32.08 21.08 -24.77
CA ARG A 463 -30.77 21.32 -25.36
C ARG A 463 -30.70 20.84 -26.82
N ASP A 464 -31.18 19.63 -27.10
CA ASP A 464 -31.15 19.07 -28.46
C ASP A 464 -31.99 19.90 -29.45
N ALA A 465 -33.09 20.50 -28.98
CA ALA A 465 -33.90 21.43 -29.78
C ALA A 465 -33.18 22.77 -30.04
N PHE A 466 -32.48 23.33 -29.05
CA PHE A 466 -31.62 24.51 -29.26
C PHE A 466 -30.46 24.22 -30.21
N ASP A 467 -29.83 23.05 -30.10
CA ASP A 467 -28.73 22.64 -30.97
C ASP A 467 -29.18 22.51 -32.43
N ARG A 468 -30.42 22.04 -32.68
CA ARG A 468 -31.04 22.08 -34.02
C ARG A 468 -31.20 23.53 -34.52
N GLY A 469 -31.70 24.43 -33.68
CA GLY A 469 -31.83 25.85 -34.03
C GLY A 469 -30.48 26.51 -34.35
N GLN A 470 -29.46 26.22 -33.56
CA GLN A 470 -28.11 26.76 -33.78
C GLN A 470 -27.49 26.24 -35.08
N ARG A 471 -27.68 24.95 -35.43
CA ARG A 471 -27.26 24.41 -36.73
C ARG A 471 -27.92 25.14 -37.90
N ALA A 472 -29.23 25.38 -37.81
CA ALA A 472 -29.96 26.14 -38.83
C ALA A 472 -29.41 27.58 -38.96
N ARG A 473 -29.23 28.28 -37.84
CA ARG A 473 -28.67 29.64 -37.82
C ARG A 473 -27.30 29.72 -38.46
N VAL A 474 -26.38 28.84 -38.06
CA VAL A 474 -25.01 28.79 -38.62
C VAL A 474 -25.04 28.51 -40.12
N ARG A 475 -25.90 27.59 -40.60
CA ARG A 475 -26.02 27.35 -42.05
C ARG A 475 -26.59 28.54 -42.78
N GLN A 476 -27.65 29.17 -42.28
CA GLN A 476 -28.20 30.37 -42.89
C GLN A 476 -27.16 31.50 -42.99
N HIS A 477 -26.34 31.71 -41.95
CA HIS A 477 -25.22 32.65 -41.99
C HIS A 477 -24.19 32.32 -43.07
N ARG A 478 -23.87 31.04 -43.27
CA ARG A 478 -22.97 30.59 -44.34
C ARG A 478 -23.58 30.84 -45.71
N ILE A 479 -24.87 30.55 -45.90
CA ILE A 479 -25.57 30.81 -47.17
C ILE A 479 -25.47 32.30 -47.55
N VAL A 480 -25.57 33.22 -46.58
CA VAL A 480 -25.37 34.66 -46.84
C VAL A 480 -24.00 34.93 -47.47
N ASP A 481 -22.94 34.28 -46.99
CA ASP A 481 -21.60 34.43 -47.57
C ASP A 481 -21.48 33.69 -48.92
N ASP A 482 -22.04 32.48 -49.04
CA ASP A 482 -22.00 31.66 -50.25
C ASP A 482 -22.62 32.40 -51.46
N VAL A 483 -23.71 33.15 -51.25
CA VAL A 483 -24.38 33.90 -52.32
C VAL A 483 -23.85 35.33 -52.50
N PHE A 484 -22.88 35.77 -51.70
CA PHE A 484 -22.45 37.18 -51.64
C PHE A 484 -21.92 37.71 -52.96
N ASP A 485 -21.03 36.99 -53.64
CA ASP A 485 -20.43 37.47 -54.90
C ASP A 485 -21.46 37.53 -56.04
N ALA A 486 -22.37 36.56 -56.09
CA ALA A 486 -23.48 36.56 -57.04
C ALA A 486 -24.40 37.75 -56.80
N MET A 487 -24.72 38.04 -55.53
CA MET A 487 -25.55 39.18 -55.14
C MET A 487 -24.86 40.53 -55.38
N ARG A 488 -23.55 40.63 -55.13
CA ARG A 488 -22.76 41.83 -55.42
C ARG A 488 -22.80 42.15 -56.92
N THR A 489 -22.61 41.15 -57.78
CA THR A 489 -22.69 41.31 -59.24
C THR A 489 -24.11 41.74 -59.67
N ARG A 490 -25.15 41.09 -59.14
CA ARG A 490 -26.55 41.39 -59.46
C ARG A 490 -26.94 42.82 -59.07
N LEU A 491 -26.64 43.24 -57.84
CA LEU A 491 -26.97 44.58 -57.33
C LEU A 491 -26.16 45.69 -58.02
N LYS A 492 -24.92 45.40 -58.44
CA LYS A 492 -24.13 46.30 -59.30
C LYS A 492 -24.80 46.51 -60.66
N ALA A 493 -25.26 45.44 -61.30
CA ALA A 493 -25.93 45.50 -62.59
C ALA A 493 -27.28 46.26 -62.54
N GLU A 494 -28.00 46.17 -61.41
CA GLU A 494 -29.24 46.92 -61.15
C GLU A 494 -28.98 48.40 -60.81
N GLY A 495 -27.72 48.83 -60.77
CA GLY A 495 -27.33 50.23 -60.73
C GLY A 495 -27.36 50.89 -59.36
N GLY A 496 -27.34 50.14 -58.25
CA GLY A 496 -27.38 50.67 -56.89
C GLY A 496 -28.75 51.30 -56.57
N GLY A 497 -29.59 50.54 -55.88
CA GLY A 497 -30.97 50.91 -55.56
C GLY A 497 -31.22 51.09 -54.06
N ASP A 498 -32.49 51.29 -53.73
CA ASP A 498 -33.02 51.37 -52.36
C ASP A 498 -32.57 50.19 -51.49
N LEU A 499 -32.05 50.50 -50.29
CA LEU A 499 -31.49 49.53 -49.35
C LEU A 499 -32.49 48.41 -49.03
N GLU A 500 -33.74 48.76 -48.77
CA GLU A 500 -34.76 47.79 -48.38
C GLU A 500 -35.12 46.85 -49.54
N LYS A 501 -35.14 47.34 -50.78
CA LYS A 501 -35.30 46.50 -51.97
C LYS A 501 -34.12 45.55 -52.17
N ALA A 502 -32.89 46.05 -52.01
CA ALA A 502 -31.69 45.22 -52.15
C ALA A 502 -31.59 44.15 -51.05
N VAL A 503 -32.00 44.48 -49.82
CA VAL A 503 -32.13 43.52 -48.72
C VAL A 503 -33.20 42.47 -49.03
N ALA A 504 -34.35 42.85 -49.58
CA ALA A 504 -35.39 41.90 -49.95
C ALA A 504 -34.92 40.90 -51.03
N VAL A 505 -34.24 41.36 -52.08
CA VAL A 505 -33.70 40.48 -53.14
C VAL A 505 -32.64 39.52 -52.59
N TYR A 506 -31.74 40.01 -51.73
CA TYR A 506 -30.73 39.16 -51.10
C TYR A 506 -31.38 38.14 -50.13
N THR A 507 -32.37 38.57 -49.36
CA THR A 507 -33.17 37.71 -48.46
C THR A 507 -33.86 36.59 -49.22
N GLU A 508 -34.45 36.87 -50.38
CA GLU A 508 -35.07 35.86 -51.25
C GLU A 508 -34.05 34.83 -51.78
N ALA A 509 -32.87 35.29 -52.18
CA ALA A 509 -31.79 34.40 -52.64
C ALA A 509 -31.31 33.46 -51.53
N VAL A 510 -31.11 33.99 -50.32
CA VAL A 510 -30.72 33.20 -49.14
C VAL A 510 -31.83 32.23 -48.73
N GLY A 511 -33.09 32.67 -48.75
CA GLY A 511 -34.26 31.83 -48.45
C GLY A 511 -34.43 30.67 -49.43
N THR A 512 -34.12 30.89 -50.71
CA THR A 512 -34.19 29.85 -51.75
C THR A 512 -33.17 28.73 -51.50
N VAL A 513 -31.91 29.09 -51.22
CA VAL A 513 -30.87 28.11 -50.91
C VAL A 513 -31.18 27.41 -49.59
N TRP A 514 -31.64 28.15 -48.58
CA TRP A 514 -32.02 27.56 -47.28
C TRP A 514 -33.16 26.54 -47.44
N THR A 515 -34.16 26.82 -48.27
CA THR A 515 -35.28 25.90 -48.51
C THR A 515 -34.78 24.55 -49.06
N GLY A 516 -33.77 24.56 -49.93
CA GLY A 516 -33.14 23.34 -50.46
C GLY A 516 -32.29 22.59 -49.43
N ASP A 517 -31.55 23.31 -48.59
CA ASP A 517 -30.60 22.71 -47.64
C ASP A 517 -31.21 22.28 -46.31
N ARG A 518 -32.33 22.90 -45.90
CA ARG A 518 -32.88 22.82 -44.54
C ARG A 518 -33.14 21.39 -44.07
N ALA A 519 -33.72 20.56 -44.94
CA ALA A 519 -34.04 19.18 -44.57
C ALA A 519 -32.76 18.39 -44.26
N ALA A 520 -31.72 18.56 -45.07
CA ALA A 520 -30.42 17.93 -44.84
C ALA A 520 -29.73 18.49 -43.59
N VAL A 521 -29.80 19.79 -43.34
CA VAL A 521 -29.10 20.42 -42.20
C VAL A 521 -29.72 20.04 -40.86
N LEU A 522 -31.05 19.97 -40.79
CA LEU A 522 -31.76 19.70 -39.55
C LEU A 522 -31.88 18.20 -39.25
N TRP A 523 -31.89 17.36 -40.28
CA TRP A 523 -32.26 15.94 -40.16
C TRP A 523 -31.27 14.95 -40.82
N SER A 524 -30.10 15.39 -41.32
CA SER A 524 -29.08 14.44 -41.81
C SER A 524 -28.43 13.65 -40.67
N GLY A 525 -28.24 12.35 -40.89
CA GLY A 525 -27.51 11.47 -39.98
C GLY A 525 -28.29 10.98 -38.75
N TRP A 526 -29.61 11.19 -38.68
CA TRP A 526 -30.45 10.67 -37.59
C TRP A 526 -31.40 9.59 -38.13
N ASP A 527 -31.43 8.41 -37.48
CA ASP A 527 -32.53 7.42 -37.61
C ASP A 527 -33.85 7.93 -36.98
N ALA A 528 -33.90 9.19 -36.55
CA ALA A 528 -35.08 9.79 -35.95
C ALA A 528 -36.12 10.07 -37.04
N GLU A 529 -37.32 9.53 -36.82
CA GLU A 529 -38.50 9.91 -37.59
C GLU A 529 -38.63 11.43 -37.62
N ARG A 530 -38.70 11.97 -38.84
CA ARG A 530 -38.95 13.38 -39.07
C ARG A 530 -40.25 13.78 -38.35
N PRO A 531 -40.24 14.80 -37.46
CA PRO A 531 -41.45 15.18 -36.75
C PRO A 531 -42.53 15.68 -37.73
N PRO A 532 -43.82 15.55 -37.41
CA PRO A 532 -44.92 15.96 -38.28
C PRO A 532 -44.83 17.42 -38.77
N ASN A 533 -44.23 18.30 -37.97
CA ASN A 533 -44.05 19.72 -38.30
C ASN A 533 -42.64 20.08 -38.79
N ALA A 534 -41.79 19.11 -39.15
CA ALA A 534 -40.40 19.34 -39.57
C ALA A 534 -40.25 20.34 -40.72
N ASP A 535 -41.22 20.38 -41.65
CA ASP A 535 -41.26 21.35 -42.76
C ASP A 535 -41.48 22.80 -42.32
N ARG A 536 -41.91 23.04 -41.08
CA ARG A 536 -42.13 24.37 -40.52
C ARG A 536 -40.99 24.82 -39.61
N GLN A 537 -40.18 23.88 -39.12
CA GLN A 537 -39.11 24.19 -38.18
C GLN A 537 -38.03 25.05 -38.85
N HIS A 538 -37.75 26.20 -38.26
CA HIS A 538 -36.77 27.18 -38.75
C HIS A 538 -36.90 27.50 -40.25
N GLU A 539 -38.15 27.57 -40.76
CA GLU A 539 -38.43 27.98 -42.15
C GLU A 539 -37.99 29.41 -42.42
N ALA A 540 -38.38 30.33 -41.54
CA ALA A 540 -38.01 31.73 -41.63
C ALA A 540 -36.51 31.94 -41.39
N LEU A 541 -35.96 32.99 -42.00
CA LEU A 541 -34.60 33.40 -41.70
C LEU A 541 -34.50 33.95 -40.28
N PHE A 542 -33.40 33.63 -39.61
CA PHE A 542 -33.08 34.16 -38.29
C PHE A 542 -32.89 35.69 -38.32
N PRO A 543 -33.39 36.46 -37.34
CA PRO A 543 -33.12 37.91 -37.25
C PRO A 543 -31.65 38.30 -37.47
N SER A 544 -30.72 37.56 -36.90
CA SER A 544 -29.27 37.74 -37.06
C SER A 544 -28.79 37.52 -38.49
N THR A 545 -29.43 36.62 -39.22
CA THR A 545 -29.17 36.37 -40.66
C THR A 545 -29.64 37.55 -41.48
N VAL A 546 -30.84 38.08 -41.20
CA VAL A 546 -31.39 39.26 -41.88
C VAL A 546 -30.52 40.48 -41.63
N GLU A 547 -30.02 40.68 -40.41
CA GLU A 547 -29.09 41.77 -40.10
C GLU A 547 -27.75 41.59 -40.81
N LYS A 548 -27.21 40.37 -40.87
CA LYS A 548 -26.00 40.07 -41.66
C LYS A 548 -26.19 40.42 -43.14
N ILE A 549 -27.35 40.06 -43.72
CA ILE A 549 -27.71 40.44 -45.09
C ILE A 549 -27.71 41.97 -45.23
N ARG A 550 -28.34 42.69 -44.29
CA ARG A 550 -28.40 44.15 -44.31
C ARG A 550 -27.01 44.79 -44.29
N LEU A 551 -26.11 44.31 -43.44
CA LEU A 551 -24.72 44.78 -43.37
C LEU A 551 -23.96 44.51 -44.67
N LYS A 552 -24.11 43.32 -45.27
CA LYS A 552 -23.49 42.97 -46.55
C LYS A 552 -24.04 43.82 -47.70
N VAL A 553 -25.35 44.04 -47.76
CA VAL A 553 -25.98 44.91 -48.76
C VAL A 553 -25.50 46.35 -48.61
N LYS A 554 -25.43 46.87 -47.38
CA LYS A 554 -24.90 48.21 -47.11
C LYS A 554 -23.46 48.35 -47.63
N SER A 555 -22.61 47.36 -47.35
CA SER A 555 -21.24 47.32 -47.87
C SER A 555 -21.19 47.30 -49.41
N ILE A 556 -22.07 46.54 -50.06
CA ILE A 556 -22.17 46.51 -51.53
C ILE A 556 -22.60 47.88 -52.08
N LEU A 557 -23.64 48.49 -51.52
CA LEU A 557 -24.14 49.80 -51.99
C LEU A 557 -23.12 50.92 -51.75
N GLU A 558 -22.45 50.95 -50.59
CA GLU A 558 -21.34 51.88 -50.32
C GLU A 558 -20.20 51.71 -51.33
N SER A 559 -19.89 50.46 -51.73
CA SER A 559 -18.88 50.21 -52.77
C SER A 559 -19.32 50.74 -54.15
N ILE A 560 -20.61 50.64 -54.47
CA ILE A 560 -21.19 51.16 -55.72
C ILE A 560 -21.19 52.69 -55.72
N GLU A 561 -21.53 53.33 -54.59
CA GLU A 561 -21.51 54.78 -54.45
C GLU A 561 -20.09 55.36 -54.55
N LYS A 562 -19.10 54.73 -53.89
CA LYS A 562 -17.69 55.09 -54.02
C LYS A 562 -17.16 54.92 -55.45
N GLU A 563 -17.60 53.88 -56.16
CA GLU A 563 -17.27 53.69 -57.58
C GLU A 563 -17.93 54.74 -58.50
N LYS A 564 -19.11 55.26 -58.12
CA LYS A 564 -19.83 56.31 -58.88
C LYS A 564 -19.37 57.73 -58.59
N ASN A 565 -18.83 58.00 -57.40
CA ASN A 565 -18.39 59.31 -56.96
C ASN A 565 -16.99 59.21 -56.32
N PRO A 566 -15.91 59.13 -57.12
CA PRO A 566 -14.56 59.17 -56.57
C PRO A 566 -14.32 60.54 -55.92
N GLU A 567 -14.06 60.57 -54.62
CA GLU A 567 -13.63 61.81 -53.94
C GLU A 567 -12.39 62.39 -54.65
N LYS A 568 -12.45 63.68 -54.99
CA LYS A 568 -11.30 64.44 -55.49
C LYS A 568 -10.17 64.41 -54.45
N PRO A 569 -8.91 64.15 -54.84
CA PRO A 569 -7.78 64.30 -53.92
C PRO A 569 -7.59 65.79 -53.53
N PRO A 570 -7.05 66.11 -52.34
CA PRO A 570 -6.74 67.49 -51.95
C PRO A 570 -5.71 68.12 -52.91
N GLU A 571 -5.90 69.41 -53.21
CA GLU A 571 -5.15 70.22 -54.19
C GLU A 571 -3.63 70.23 -53.98
N GLU A 572 -2.91 70.12 -55.11
CA GLU A 572 -1.46 70.29 -55.26
C GLU A 572 -1.02 71.76 -55.05
N ILE A 573 0.14 71.94 -54.39
CA ILE A 573 0.93 73.20 -54.44
C ILE A 573 1.99 73.03 -55.56
N PRO A 574 2.29 74.06 -56.40
CA PRO A 574 3.06 73.89 -57.64
C PRO A 574 4.60 73.84 -57.45
N PRO A 575 5.37 73.44 -58.47
CA PRO A 575 6.72 72.91 -58.32
C PRO A 575 7.83 73.97 -58.50
N GLU A 576 8.94 73.82 -57.78
CA GLU A 576 10.23 74.40 -58.17
C GLU A 576 11.34 73.32 -58.12
N THR A 577 12.28 73.49 -59.04
CA THR A 577 13.33 72.62 -59.59
C THR A 577 14.25 71.87 -58.61
N PRO A 578 14.85 70.73 -59.05
CA PRO A 578 15.76 69.91 -58.24
C PRO A 578 17.15 70.58 -58.15
N PRO A 579 17.90 70.36 -57.06
CA PRO A 579 18.96 69.36 -57.17
C PRO A 579 19.31 68.59 -55.88
N GLU A 580 20.06 67.51 -56.11
CA GLU A 580 20.98 66.83 -55.20
C GLU A 580 20.40 65.92 -54.11
N THR A 581 20.36 64.63 -54.48
CA THR A 581 20.47 63.47 -53.59
C THR A 581 21.53 63.66 -52.50
N PRO A 582 21.16 63.54 -51.22
CA PRO A 582 21.99 62.90 -50.20
C PRO A 582 21.89 61.37 -50.37
N PRO A 583 22.90 60.58 -49.97
CA PRO A 583 22.98 59.17 -50.30
C PRO A 583 21.81 58.38 -49.71
N PRO A 584 21.35 57.30 -50.38
CA PRO A 584 20.33 56.45 -49.80
C PRO A 584 20.88 55.91 -48.46
N PRO A 585 20.08 55.91 -47.35
CA PRO A 585 20.40 55.00 -46.26
C PRO A 585 20.48 53.59 -46.88
N PRO A 586 21.45 52.76 -46.50
CA PRO A 586 21.70 51.49 -47.16
C PRO A 586 20.37 50.74 -47.28
N GLU A 587 20.00 50.35 -48.51
CA GLU A 587 18.88 49.44 -48.73
C GLU A 587 19.24 48.15 -48.00
N LEU A 588 18.73 48.03 -46.78
CA LEU A 588 18.79 46.80 -46.03
C LEU A 588 18.03 45.78 -46.88
N GLU A 589 18.73 44.74 -47.35
CA GLU A 589 18.12 43.67 -48.14
C GLU A 589 16.88 43.18 -47.39
N LEU A 590 15.73 43.28 -48.08
CA LEU A 590 14.46 42.91 -47.49
C LEU A 590 14.35 41.40 -47.51
N ILE A 591 14.69 40.73 -46.40
CA ILE A 591 14.56 39.29 -46.30
C ILE A 591 13.11 38.95 -46.00
N LYS A 592 12.49 38.20 -46.91
CA LYS A 592 11.19 37.56 -46.67
C LYS A 592 11.40 36.26 -45.91
N LEU A 593 10.83 36.19 -44.72
CA LEU A 593 10.93 35.02 -43.86
C LEU A 593 9.54 34.41 -43.68
N ASP A 594 9.36 33.24 -44.29
CA ASP A 594 8.12 32.47 -44.17
C ASP A 594 8.22 31.55 -42.93
N CYS A 595 7.49 31.92 -41.89
CA CYS A 595 7.35 31.15 -40.67
C CYS A 595 5.98 30.46 -40.66
N ARG A 596 5.95 29.20 -40.21
CA ARG A 596 4.69 28.51 -39.96
C ARG A 596 4.64 27.90 -38.57
N PHE A 597 3.54 28.08 -37.89
CA PHE A 597 3.20 27.33 -36.68
C PHE A 597 2.30 26.17 -37.05
N GLU A 598 2.75 24.95 -36.80
CA GLU A 598 1.92 23.76 -36.94
C GLU A 598 1.41 23.32 -35.58
N VAL A 599 0.09 23.26 -35.45
CA VAL A 599 -0.58 22.80 -34.22
C VAL A 599 -1.14 21.42 -34.48
N THR A 600 -0.66 20.44 -33.72
CA THR A 600 -1.00 19.02 -33.87
C THR A 600 -1.34 18.40 -32.52
N ARG A 601 -2.21 17.39 -32.51
CA ARG A 601 -2.37 16.52 -31.34
C ARG A 601 -1.48 15.30 -31.50
N LYS A 602 -0.76 14.95 -30.43
CA LYS A 602 0.00 13.70 -30.36
C LYS A 602 -0.24 13.04 -29.01
N GLY A 603 -1.13 12.03 -28.99
CA GLY A 603 -1.58 11.40 -27.75
C GLY A 603 -2.37 12.38 -26.87
N ASP A 604 -1.92 12.55 -25.62
CA ASP A 604 -2.54 13.43 -24.61
C ASP A 604 -1.93 14.84 -24.58
N GLU A 605 -1.14 15.22 -25.59
CA GLU A 605 -0.51 16.54 -25.69
C GLU A 605 -0.89 17.26 -27.00
N ILE A 606 -1.06 18.58 -26.90
CA ILE A 606 -1.18 19.52 -28.01
C ILE A 606 0.20 20.12 -28.24
N ILE A 607 0.76 19.93 -29.43
CA ILE A 607 2.10 20.39 -29.79
C ILE A 607 1.97 21.58 -30.74
N VAL A 608 2.62 22.69 -30.39
CA VAL A 608 2.79 23.89 -31.22
C VAL A 608 4.24 23.93 -31.69
N ALA A 609 4.47 23.70 -32.98
CA ALA A 609 5.80 23.68 -33.56
C ALA A 609 6.03 24.85 -34.52
N LEU A 610 7.12 25.59 -34.34
CA LEU A 610 7.55 26.65 -35.25
C LEU A 610 8.48 26.07 -36.32
N PHE A 611 8.19 26.36 -37.58
CA PHE A 611 9.08 26.13 -38.71
C PHE A 611 9.43 27.45 -39.38
N ALA A 612 10.67 27.57 -39.84
CA ALA A 612 11.15 28.69 -40.65
C ALA A 612 12.03 28.15 -41.79
N GLY A 613 11.75 28.55 -43.03
CA GLY A 613 12.47 28.04 -44.21
C GLY A 613 12.30 26.53 -44.43
N GLY A 614 11.19 25.95 -43.98
CA GLY A 614 10.89 24.51 -44.10
C GLY A 614 11.47 23.61 -42.99
N GLU A 615 12.34 24.13 -42.11
CA GLU A 615 12.93 23.38 -41.00
C GLU A 615 12.23 23.69 -39.66
N ARG A 616 12.09 22.68 -38.78
CA ARG A 616 11.50 22.87 -37.44
C ARG A 616 12.49 23.57 -36.52
N ARG A 617 12.19 24.79 -36.10
CA ARG A 617 13.04 25.63 -35.25
C ARG A 617 12.74 25.47 -33.77
N ALA A 618 11.48 25.29 -33.39
CA ALA A 618 11.07 25.11 -32.00
C ALA A 618 9.79 24.25 -31.89
N SER A 619 9.55 23.70 -30.70
CA SER A 619 8.34 22.94 -30.39
C SER A 619 8.00 23.08 -28.92
N VAL A 620 6.75 23.42 -28.61
CA VAL A 620 6.24 23.55 -27.25
C VAL A 620 4.98 22.70 -27.10
N ALA A 621 4.87 21.95 -26.00
CA ALA A 621 3.75 21.07 -25.74
C ALA A 621 2.82 21.63 -24.64
N CYS A 622 1.54 21.31 -24.73
CA CYS A 622 0.53 21.60 -23.73
C CYS A 622 -0.29 20.33 -23.45
N PRO A 623 -0.51 19.93 -22.19
CA PRO A 623 -1.36 18.79 -21.87
C PRO A 623 -2.80 19.00 -22.35
N HIS A 624 -3.45 17.95 -22.86
CA HIS A 624 -4.85 17.97 -23.31
C HIS A 624 -5.86 17.86 -22.14
N GLU A 625 -5.42 17.33 -20.99
CA GLU A 625 -6.28 17.17 -19.80
C GLU A 625 -6.81 18.55 -19.31
N PRO A 626 -8.13 18.74 -19.10
CA PRO A 626 -8.74 20.07 -18.92
C PRO A 626 -8.16 20.96 -17.80
N ASN A 627 -7.71 20.36 -16.69
CA ASN A 627 -7.17 21.09 -15.54
C ASN A 627 -5.68 21.47 -15.75
N ALA A 628 -4.90 20.56 -16.31
CA ALA A 628 -3.51 20.80 -16.67
C ALA A 628 -3.39 21.81 -17.82
N TYR A 629 -4.25 21.67 -18.85
CA TYR A 629 -4.38 22.60 -19.97
C TYR A 629 -4.64 24.03 -19.50
N ARG A 630 -5.63 24.25 -18.62
CA ARG A 630 -5.96 25.59 -18.11
C ARG A 630 -4.80 26.26 -17.39
N ARG A 631 -3.95 25.49 -16.69
CA ARG A 631 -2.77 26.03 -15.99
C ARG A 631 -1.60 26.33 -16.92
N GLN A 632 -1.40 25.54 -17.98
CA GLN A 632 -0.17 25.58 -18.77
C GLN A 632 -0.33 26.27 -20.14
N HIS A 633 -1.55 26.39 -20.68
CA HIS A 633 -1.78 26.91 -22.05
C HIS A 633 -1.22 28.32 -22.27
N ALA A 634 -1.31 29.22 -21.28
CA ALA A 634 -0.76 30.58 -21.39
C ALA A 634 0.77 30.55 -21.50
N GLY A 635 1.44 29.69 -20.72
CA GLY A 635 2.89 29.48 -20.81
C GLY A 635 3.31 28.88 -22.15
N THR A 636 2.53 27.95 -22.70
CA THR A 636 2.77 27.38 -24.04
C THR A 636 2.67 28.43 -25.13
N VAL A 637 1.65 29.31 -25.10
CA VAL A 637 1.51 30.42 -26.06
C VAL A 637 2.68 31.39 -25.95
N VAL A 638 3.06 31.79 -24.73
CA VAL A 638 4.22 32.67 -24.51
C VAL A 638 5.50 32.01 -25.04
N GLY A 639 5.72 30.72 -24.77
CA GLY A 639 6.88 29.99 -25.29
C GLY A 639 6.94 29.94 -26.82
N ALA A 640 5.80 29.78 -27.48
CA ALA A 640 5.70 29.80 -28.94
C ALA A 640 6.02 31.19 -29.52
N VAL A 641 5.45 32.25 -28.95
CA VAL A 641 5.72 33.64 -29.39
C VAL A 641 7.18 34.02 -29.12
N THR A 642 7.76 33.62 -27.98
CA THR A 642 9.18 33.85 -27.68
C THR A 642 10.08 33.11 -28.68
N SER A 643 9.71 31.89 -29.09
CA SER A 643 10.48 31.14 -30.10
C SER A 643 10.51 31.86 -31.46
N LEU A 644 9.41 32.52 -31.83
CA LEU A 644 9.36 33.38 -33.02
C LEU A 644 10.22 34.65 -32.82
N ALA A 645 10.12 35.30 -31.66
CA ALA A 645 10.91 36.48 -31.33
C ALA A 645 12.43 36.20 -31.34
N ASP A 646 12.84 35.00 -30.92
CA ASP A 646 14.23 34.55 -30.95
C ASP A 646 14.69 34.27 -32.39
N GLU A 647 13.83 33.69 -33.23
CA GLU A 647 14.13 33.51 -34.66
C GLU A 647 14.27 34.86 -35.37
N ILE A 648 13.33 35.79 -35.15
CA ILE A 648 13.39 37.17 -35.68
C ILE A 648 14.70 37.84 -35.24
N ARG A 649 15.08 37.73 -33.96
CA ARG A 649 16.31 38.32 -33.42
C ARG A 649 17.59 37.77 -34.06
N ARG A 650 17.60 36.51 -34.51
CA ARG A 650 18.76 35.94 -35.21
C ARG A 650 18.98 36.60 -36.58
N HIS A 651 17.90 36.97 -37.27
CA HIS A 651 17.95 37.60 -38.59
C HIS A 651 18.12 39.12 -38.49
N THR A 652 17.47 39.79 -37.54
CA THR A 652 17.66 41.25 -37.35
C THR A 652 19.02 41.61 -36.74
N ALA A 653 19.69 40.70 -36.02
CA ALA A 653 21.08 40.91 -35.54
C ALA A 653 22.12 41.01 -36.67
N GLN A 654 21.77 40.63 -37.90
CA GLN A 654 22.61 40.75 -39.10
C GLN A 654 22.45 42.10 -39.81
N GLY A 655 21.57 42.97 -39.30
CA GLY A 655 21.39 44.35 -39.77
C GLY A 655 20.31 44.53 -40.83
N GLU A 656 19.54 43.49 -41.19
CA GLU A 656 18.59 43.50 -42.32
C GLU A 656 17.15 43.86 -41.90
N LYS A 657 16.34 44.38 -42.84
CA LYS A 657 14.90 44.60 -42.65
C LYS A 657 14.15 43.33 -43.04
N VAL A 658 13.36 42.79 -42.12
CA VAL A 658 12.68 41.48 -42.32
C VAL A 658 11.19 41.70 -42.58
N GLU A 659 10.67 41.13 -43.67
CA GLU A 659 9.24 40.97 -43.90
C GLU A 659 8.85 39.54 -43.52
N LEU A 660 8.03 39.40 -42.48
CA LEU A 660 7.69 38.12 -41.87
C LEU A 660 6.24 37.75 -42.22
N VAL A 661 6.07 36.60 -42.87
CA VAL A 661 4.74 35.99 -43.06
C VAL A 661 4.63 34.82 -42.09
N VAL A 662 3.64 34.87 -41.20
CA VAL A 662 3.41 33.84 -40.18
C VAL A 662 2.12 33.12 -40.47
N ASP A 663 2.21 31.87 -40.92
CA ASP A 663 1.05 31.02 -41.16
C ASP A 663 0.80 30.11 -39.96
N VAL A 664 -0.40 30.15 -39.39
CA VAL A 664 -0.82 29.21 -38.34
C VAL A 664 -1.67 28.12 -38.98
N ILE A 665 -1.12 26.90 -39.00
CA ILE A 665 -1.71 25.72 -39.62
C ILE A 665 -2.18 24.75 -38.52
N VAL A 666 -3.48 24.47 -38.50
CA VAL A 666 -4.07 23.47 -37.62
C VAL A 666 -4.27 22.18 -38.42
N ARG A 667 -3.68 21.08 -37.97
CA ARG A 667 -3.68 19.79 -38.69
C ARG A 667 -4.59 18.72 -38.07
N ASP A 668 -5.35 19.07 -37.03
CA ASP A 668 -6.31 18.17 -36.39
C ASP A 668 -7.56 18.97 -35.99
N ASP A 669 -8.71 18.56 -36.53
CA ASP A 669 -10.02 19.22 -36.37
C ASP A 669 -10.52 19.22 -34.91
N LEU A 670 -10.03 18.27 -34.10
CA LEU A 670 -10.34 18.18 -32.68
C LEU A 670 -9.46 19.11 -31.83
N VAL A 671 -8.41 19.71 -32.41
CA VAL A 671 -7.57 20.73 -31.78
C VAL A 671 -8.17 22.10 -32.04
N TYR A 672 -9.39 22.31 -31.56
CA TYR A 672 -9.96 23.65 -31.42
C TYR A 672 -10.27 23.92 -29.95
N TYR A 673 -9.19 24.19 -29.21
CA TYR A 673 -9.25 24.81 -27.90
C TYR A 673 -8.53 26.16 -27.99
N GLY A 674 -8.90 27.11 -27.13
CA GLY A 674 -8.48 28.52 -27.20
C GLY A 674 -6.97 28.83 -27.27
N ILE A 675 -6.09 27.84 -27.32
CA ILE A 675 -4.64 28.00 -27.56
C ILE A 675 -4.33 28.56 -28.95
N VAL A 676 -5.05 28.16 -30.01
CA VAL A 676 -4.84 28.71 -31.37
C VAL A 676 -5.30 30.16 -31.43
N ALA A 677 -6.50 30.44 -30.93
CA ALA A 677 -7.05 31.80 -30.85
C ALA A 677 -6.15 32.73 -30.03
N LYS A 678 -5.67 32.28 -28.85
CA LYS A 678 -4.75 33.05 -28.00
C LYS A 678 -3.36 33.19 -28.61
N LEU A 679 -2.89 32.22 -29.38
CA LEU A 679 -1.63 32.33 -30.11
C LEU A 679 -1.72 33.39 -31.20
N VAL A 680 -2.78 33.38 -32.01
CA VAL A 680 -3.05 34.40 -33.03
C VAL A 680 -3.21 35.77 -32.40
N GLU A 681 -3.98 35.88 -31.30
CA GLU A 681 -4.14 37.13 -30.56
C GLU A 681 -2.80 37.65 -30.00
N ALA A 682 -1.98 36.78 -29.40
CA ALA A 682 -0.68 37.16 -28.86
C ALA A 682 0.32 37.56 -29.96
N LEU A 683 0.30 36.92 -31.12
CA LEU A 683 1.11 37.29 -32.28
C LEU A 683 0.68 38.65 -32.83
N ASN A 684 -0.63 38.87 -33.02
CA ASN A 684 -1.17 40.14 -33.47
C ASN A 684 -0.84 41.27 -32.47
N ALA A 685 -0.93 41.02 -31.16
CA ALA A 685 -0.57 41.98 -30.13
C ALA A 685 0.93 42.34 -30.12
N LYS A 686 1.82 41.44 -30.56
CA LYS A 686 3.27 41.68 -30.69
C LYS A 686 3.68 42.32 -32.03
N THR A 687 2.76 42.40 -32.99
CA THR A 687 3.01 43.02 -34.31
C THR A 687 3.51 44.47 -34.23
N PRO A 688 2.95 45.36 -33.37
CA PRO A 688 3.45 46.73 -33.23
C PRO A 688 4.87 46.79 -32.66
N GLU A 689 5.17 45.94 -31.67
CA GLU A 689 6.47 45.88 -30.99
C GLU A 689 7.57 45.36 -31.94
N PHE A 690 7.23 44.44 -32.85
CA PHE A 690 8.14 44.00 -33.91
C PHE A 690 8.28 45.02 -35.05
N ALA A 691 7.23 45.80 -35.35
CA ALA A 691 7.29 46.89 -36.32
C ALA A 691 8.26 48.00 -35.89
N GLU A 692 8.31 48.33 -34.59
CA GLU A 692 9.29 49.26 -34.02
C GLU A 692 10.74 48.76 -34.15
N SER A 693 10.93 47.44 -34.25
CA SER A 693 12.23 46.78 -34.46
C SER A 693 12.57 46.58 -35.95
N GLY A 694 11.81 47.18 -36.87
CA GLY A 694 12.04 47.11 -38.31
C GLY A 694 11.48 45.87 -39.02
N VAL A 695 10.54 45.16 -38.40
CA VAL A 695 9.92 43.93 -38.94
C VAL A 695 8.46 44.18 -39.33
N SER A 696 8.09 43.92 -40.59
CA SER A 696 6.69 43.93 -41.03
C SER A 696 6.11 42.52 -40.93
N MET A 697 5.16 42.29 -40.02
CA MET A 697 4.57 40.95 -39.80
C MET A 697 3.13 40.87 -40.29
N LYS A 698 2.82 39.81 -41.05
CA LYS A 698 1.45 39.44 -41.43
C LYS A 698 1.13 38.02 -40.94
N VAL A 699 0.09 37.89 -40.12
CA VAL A 699 -0.36 36.59 -39.58
C VAL A 699 -1.55 36.10 -40.39
N ASN A 700 -1.45 34.91 -40.98
CA ASN A 700 -2.56 34.24 -41.66
C ASN A 700 -2.94 32.95 -40.90
N GLU A 701 -4.22 32.72 -40.69
CA GLU A 701 -4.73 31.45 -40.16
C GLU A 701 -5.23 30.60 -41.32
N SER A 702 -4.74 29.37 -41.44
CA SER A 702 -5.18 28.42 -42.47
C SER A 702 -5.54 27.09 -41.83
N LYS A 703 -6.77 26.63 -42.05
CA LYS A 703 -7.17 25.24 -41.76
C LYS A 703 -6.91 24.43 -43.02
N GLN A 704 -6.10 23.38 -42.93
CA GLN A 704 -6.05 22.38 -43.99
C GLN A 704 -7.13 21.34 -43.69
N GLU A 705 -8.08 21.18 -44.62
CA GLU A 705 -9.05 20.07 -44.64
C GLU A 705 -8.37 18.71 -44.82
#